data_AF-A0A4U1GJ30-F1
#
_entry.id   AF-A0A4U1GJ30-F1
#
_cell.length_a   1.000
_cell.length_b   1.000
_cell.length_c   1.000
_cell.angle_alpha   90.00
_cell.angle_beta   90.00
_cell.angle_gamma   90.00
#
_symmetry.space_group_name_H-M   'P 1'
#
loop_
_entity.id
_entity.type
_entity.pdbx_description
1 polymer ?
#
loop_
_entity_poly.entity_id
_entity_poly.type
_entity_poly.pdbx_seq_one_letter_code
_entity_poly.pdbx_strand_id
1 'polypeptide(L)'
;MRLKFLNIAALSALLLCGGYVSSCSEDKDEPVQVAKEFADLPESKDLPFSYESEAKKISFTSPGQWRVELEGGVDWVYFAPSSGKAGKNTLEVKVAQNTGKEGRAATFNLVSGDQKVMFTVRQPEFGGTLPDIVGGETGTIDPATIPDYDKFFANSEHGRGILYKGSQFSFARYKSSEHFFVFWAPEFGDNPNGPTVPAAMRVDIDDLLAKAEHFFDTNINKLHMATLGEGKSVLDDYKMQIYLLYQDEWLATGSGYDDMIGALWINPSTCQPVGSTIAHEIGHSFQYQTYADRVQKQGASNDHQSGFRYGFVNLDSGCAYWEQCAQWQAQRDYPVEQFESYNYSVWLANCHRHFHHEFQRYASYWLQSYWVEKHGVEAYGRIWTESHAPEDAIMTYTRLYNGDDYAKTREELFDYAMRMATYDIKDVRDYAAGYQGRYNTHFVKNDKGEYQVAYDNCPGATGFNVTPLVVPSEGGTVKVNFRGLGYGEPLAAKDKSNIEDGDGNPKGKPSKYNAAGGASNMGWRYGFVALNGNTRTYSEVGKNADGSLSFNVPAGTEHLMLVVQGSPETYMSHAWDEDETNDPQFPYAITLEGTDLLKYTEPAEAKFSEKDGELVGNLSLSINSSDTEWIAATYDIAEKAVCDYFGLDALALANAIVQPVNGTKQEAQEGKIVVFNGESDGSLSAMPTANVGYWLNKDGNAVAWGNGHAVYYEINGSVLSLGKLGAEAGVAGDVITMRPVFVYTSGGKTKTFRFNITYNFK
;
A
#
# COMPACT_ATOMS: atom_id res chain seq x y z
N MET A 1 -3.60 -7.08 1.95
CA MET A 1 -4.09 -7.92 3.08
C MET A 1 -5.07 -7.06 3.87
N ARG A 2 -6.36 -7.40 3.87
CA ARG A 2 -7.47 -6.47 4.19
C ARG A 2 -7.59 -6.17 5.70
N LEU A 3 -7.33 -4.93 6.13
CA LEU A 3 -7.95 -4.35 7.31
C LEU A 3 -9.27 -3.67 6.90
N LYS A 4 -10.37 -4.06 7.53
CA LYS A 4 -11.68 -3.44 7.35
C LYS A 4 -11.84 -2.32 8.39
N PHE A 5 -11.81 -1.07 7.95
CA PHE A 5 -12.40 0.04 8.69
C PHE A 5 -13.90 0.08 8.40
N LEU A 6 -14.74 0.07 9.45
CA LEU A 6 -16.18 0.24 9.33
C LEU A 6 -16.57 1.61 9.87
N ASN A 7 -16.93 2.52 8.96
CA ASN A 7 -17.62 3.77 9.26
C ASN A 7 -19.09 3.47 9.60
N ILE A 8 -19.57 3.95 10.76
CA ILE A 8 -20.98 3.92 11.15
C ILE A 8 -21.51 5.35 11.12
N ALA A 9 -22.43 5.62 10.19
CA ALA A 9 -23.38 6.71 10.35
C ALA A 9 -24.72 6.40 9.63
N ALA A 10 -25.79 6.68 10.38
CA ALA A 10 -27.18 6.93 9.98
C ALA A 10 -28.12 5.75 9.67
N LEU A 11 -29.09 5.53 10.56
CA LEU A 11 -30.55 5.70 10.35
C LEU A 11 -31.25 5.35 11.67
N SER A 12 -32.15 6.15 12.26
CA SER A 12 -33.57 6.13 11.92
C SER A 12 -34.32 7.14 12.81
N ALA A 13 -35.34 7.82 12.25
CA ALA A 13 -36.23 8.73 12.96
C ALA A 13 -37.72 8.34 12.74
N LEU A 14 -38.55 8.63 13.76
CA LEU A 14 -40.01 8.54 13.87
C LEU A 14 -40.61 7.10 13.88
N LEU A 15 -41.63 6.73 14.66
CA LEU A 15 -42.93 7.38 14.94
C LEU A 15 -43.68 6.74 16.15
N LEU A 16 -44.23 7.59 17.04
CA LEU A 16 -45.55 7.58 17.73
C LEU A 16 -46.11 6.42 18.60
N CYS A 17 -46.35 6.81 19.87
CA CYS A 17 -47.61 6.85 20.62
C CYS A 17 -48.30 5.59 21.19
N GLY A 18 -48.47 5.60 22.52
CA GLY A 18 -49.80 5.52 23.15
C GLY A 18 -49.99 4.46 24.26
N GLY A 19 -50.38 4.91 25.46
CA GLY A 19 -51.24 4.11 26.37
C GLY A 19 -50.85 4.02 27.86
N TYR A 20 -51.50 4.85 28.70
CA TYR A 20 -51.70 4.70 30.16
C TYR A 20 -52.49 3.41 30.50
N VAL A 21 -52.68 2.85 31.72
CA VAL A 21 -52.73 3.32 33.12
C VAL A 21 -52.65 2.09 34.08
N SER A 22 -51.99 2.28 35.24
CA SER A 22 -52.37 1.91 36.65
C SER A 22 -52.88 0.51 37.05
N SER A 23 -52.21 -0.13 38.04
CA SER A 23 -52.76 -0.41 39.40
C SER A 23 -51.85 -1.31 40.27
N CYS A 24 -51.52 -0.81 41.48
CA CYS A 24 -51.27 -1.44 42.82
C CYS A 24 -50.91 -2.95 42.91
N SER A 25 -50.03 -3.44 43.79
CA SER A 25 -49.45 -2.97 45.05
C SER A 25 -48.25 -3.86 45.45
N GLU A 26 -47.26 -3.25 46.09
CA GLU A 26 -46.19 -3.77 46.97
C GLU A 26 -45.94 -5.28 47.08
N ASP A 27 -44.76 -5.70 46.60
CA ASP A 27 -43.73 -6.30 47.47
C ASP A 27 -42.37 -5.80 47.00
N LYS A 28 -41.55 -5.31 47.95
CA LYS A 28 -40.21 -4.76 47.70
C LYS A 28 -39.23 -5.91 47.47
N ASP A 29 -38.91 -6.17 46.22
CA ASP A 29 -37.56 -6.55 45.83
C ASP A 29 -36.91 -5.34 45.17
N GLU A 30 -35.75 -4.91 45.66
CA GLU A 30 -34.99 -3.83 45.02
C GLU A 30 -34.75 -4.20 43.54
N PRO A 31 -34.96 -3.26 42.60
CA PRO A 31 -34.64 -3.52 41.21
C PRO A 31 -33.13 -3.74 41.11
N VAL A 32 -32.71 -4.96 40.74
CA VAL A 32 -31.32 -5.24 40.37
C VAL A 32 -30.96 -4.29 39.24
N GLN A 33 -30.12 -3.29 39.52
CA GLN A 33 -29.54 -2.47 38.47
C GLN A 33 -28.75 -3.40 37.55
N VAL A 34 -29.26 -3.62 36.35
CA VAL A 34 -28.53 -4.31 35.29
C VAL A 34 -27.40 -3.37 34.91
N ALA A 35 -26.16 -3.78 35.16
CA ALA A 35 -24.98 -3.01 34.78
C ALA A 35 -25.03 -2.74 33.27
N LYS A 36 -24.58 -1.56 32.81
CA LYS A 36 -24.51 -1.26 31.37
C LYS A 36 -23.40 -2.05 30.68
N GLU A 37 -22.37 -2.42 31.44
CA GLU A 37 -21.21 -3.20 31.00
C GLU A 37 -20.79 -4.20 32.09
N PHE A 38 -19.83 -5.08 31.78
CA PHE A 38 -19.23 -5.92 32.82
C PHE A 38 -18.57 -5.06 33.92
N ALA A 39 -18.96 -5.27 35.17
CA ALA A 39 -18.47 -4.53 36.33
C ALA A 39 -17.94 -5.48 37.41
N ASP A 40 -17.30 -4.95 38.46
CA ASP A 40 -16.73 -5.73 39.57
C ASP A 40 -15.75 -6.86 39.15
N LEU A 41 -15.14 -6.71 37.97
CA LEU A 41 -14.13 -7.64 37.47
C LEU A 41 -12.86 -7.58 38.33
N PRO A 42 -12.07 -8.66 38.40
CA PRO A 42 -10.77 -8.62 39.06
C PRO A 42 -9.85 -7.62 38.37
N GLU A 43 -9.01 -6.96 39.17
CA GLU A 43 -8.05 -5.93 38.73
C GLU A 43 -7.05 -6.49 37.69
N SER A 44 -6.67 -7.77 37.84
CA SER A 44 -5.92 -8.53 36.84
C SER A 44 -6.85 -9.46 36.05
N LYS A 45 -6.72 -9.43 34.72
CA LYS A 45 -7.33 -10.40 33.80
C LYS A 45 -6.36 -11.54 33.44
N ASP A 46 -5.16 -11.51 34.00
CA ASP A 46 -4.23 -12.64 33.95
C ASP A 46 -4.41 -13.54 35.18
N LEU A 47 -4.51 -14.84 34.91
CA LEU A 47 -4.71 -15.90 35.88
C LEU A 47 -3.50 -16.84 35.86
N PRO A 48 -2.48 -16.58 36.71
CA PRO A 48 -1.33 -17.46 36.82
C PRO A 48 -1.70 -18.70 37.63
N PHE A 49 -1.43 -19.90 37.14
CA PHE A 49 -1.62 -21.15 37.88
C PHE A 49 -0.27 -21.80 38.17
N SER A 50 -0.20 -22.61 39.22
CA SER A 50 0.90 -23.56 39.36
C SER A 50 0.83 -24.64 38.26
N TYR A 51 1.91 -25.39 38.05
CA TYR A 51 1.86 -26.53 37.11
C TYR A 51 0.88 -27.62 37.57
N GLU A 52 0.36 -27.58 38.80
CA GLU A 52 -0.60 -28.54 39.34
C GLU A 52 -2.03 -28.28 38.84
N SER A 53 -2.94 -29.23 39.13
CA SER A 53 -4.36 -28.98 38.88
C SER A 53 -4.91 -28.06 39.96
N GLU A 54 -5.42 -26.91 39.54
CA GLU A 54 -5.81 -25.83 40.44
C GLU A 54 -7.06 -25.12 39.89
N ALA A 55 -7.81 -24.46 40.77
CA ALA A 55 -9.00 -23.70 40.44
C ALA A 55 -8.95 -22.29 41.04
N LYS A 56 -9.33 -21.28 40.25
CA LYS A 56 -9.45 -19.89 40.68
C LYS A 56 -10.87 -19.38 40.44
N LYS A 57 -11.34 -18.50 41.32
CA LYS A 57 -12.66 -17.89 41.21
C LYS A 57 -12.55 -16.44 40.79
N ILE A 58 -13.38 -16.06 39.84
CA ILE A 58 -13.56 -14.70 39.35
C ILE A 58 -14.99 -14.29 39.69
N SER A 59 -15.13 -13.20 40.43
CA SER A 59 -16.44 -12.56 40.62
C SER A 59 -16.57 -11.39 39.64
N PHE A 60 -17.78 -11.15 39.14
CA PHE A 60 -18.10 -10.07 38.23
C PHE A 60 -19.61 -9.80 38.22
N THR A 61 -20.01 -8.65 37.74
CA THR A 61 -21.40 -8.27 37.47
C THR A 61 -21.59 -8.22 35.95
N SER A 62 -22.53 -9.01 35.42
CA SER A 62 -22.81 -9.10 33.97
C SER A 62 -23.97 -8.18 33.55
N PRO A 63 -23.85 -7.46 32.42
CA PRO A 63 -24.92 -6.61 31.89
C PRO A 63 -26.08 -7.40 31.26
N GLY A 64 -25.86 -8.67 30.94
CA GLY A 64 -26.86 -9.54 30.31
C GLY A 64 -26.61 -11.02 30.62
N GLN A 65 -27.31 -11.91 29.91
CA GLN A 65 -26.91 -13.32 29.89
C GLN A 65 -25.48 -13.44 29.37
N TRP A 66 -24.67 -14.27 30.02
CA TRP A 66 -23.26 -14.40 29.67
C TRP A 66 -22.86 -15.86 29.44
N ARG A 67 -21.79 -16.05 28.67
CA ARG A 67 -21.11 -17.33 28.45
C ARG A 67 -19.61 -17.16 28.41
N VAL A 68 -18.88 -18.25 28.62
CA VAL A 68 -17.45 -18.34 28.34
C VAL A 68 -17.22 -18.83 26.91
N GLU A 69 -16.33 -18.18 26.18
CA GLU A 69 -15.79 -18.66 24.91
C GLU A 69 -14.29 -18.91 25.07
N LEU A 70 -13.86 -20.17 24.96
CA LEU A 70 -12.46 -20.57 25.01
C LEU A 70 -11.89 -20.64 23.59
N GLU A 71 -10.76 -19.97 23.35
CA GLU A 71 -10.14 -19.92 22.03
C GLU A 71 -9.22 -21.13 21.77
N GLY A 72 -9.00 -21.46 20.50
CA GLY A 72 -7.89 -22.33 20.10
C GLY A 72 -8.02 -23.83 20.38
N GLY A 73 -9.21 -24.36 20.69
CA GLY A 73 -9.40 -25.80 20.90
C GLY A 73 -8.67 -26.35 22.14
N VAL A 74 -8.48 -25.49 23.15
CA VAL A 74 -7.79 -25.80 24.40
C VAL A 74 -8.58 -26.83 25.22
N ASP A 75 -7.93 -27.93 25.62
CA ASP A 75 -8.54 -29.06 26.32
C ASP A 75 -8.16 -29.17 27.81
N TRP A 76 -7.32 -28.27 28.31
CA TRP A 76 -6.79 -28.27 29.67
C TRP A 76 -7.34 -27.17 30.59
N VAL A 77 -8.21 -26.29 30.07
CA VAL A 77 -8.90 -25.23 30.83
C VAL A 77 -10.40 -25.51 30.87
N TYR A 78 -11.00 -25.43 32.05
CA TYR A 78 -12.42 -25.72 32.28
C TYR A 78 -13.11 -24.64 33.10
N PHE A 79 -14.42 -24.49 32.90
CA PHE A 79 -15.21 -23.40 33.48
C PHE A 79 -16.44 -23.93 34.21
N ALA A 80 -16.73 -23.39 35.40
CA ALA A 80 -17.94 -23.73 36.15
C ALA A 80 -18.53 -22.51 36.88
N PRO A 81 -19.78 -22.08 36.59
CA PRO A 81 -20.55 -22.44 35.40
C PRO A 81 -19.94 -21.83 34.12
N SER A 82 -20.18 -22.42 32.95
CA SER A 82 -19.72 -21.86 31.66
C SER A 82 -20.65 -20.80 31.06
N SER A 83 -21.78 -20.51 31.73
CA SER A 83 -22.74 -19.48 31.36
C SER A 83 -23.62 -19.09 32.56
N GLY A 84 -24.22 -17.90 32.52
CA GLY A 84 -25.10 -17.42 33.59
C GLY A 84 -26.00 -16.26 33.17
N LYS A 85 -26.69 -15.67 34.15
CA LYS A 85 -27.66 -14.58 33.94
C LYS A 85 -27.03 -13.20 34.23
N ALA A 86 -27.74 -12.14 33.88
CA ALA A 86 -27.38 -10.77 34.25
C ALA A 86 -27.28 -10.61 35.78
N GLY A 87 -26.47 -9.65 36.24
CA GLY A 87 -26.21 -9.39 37.66
C GLY A 87 -24.92 -10.02 38.17
N LYS A 88 -24.79 -10.16 39.50
CA LYS A 88 -23.57 -10.69 40.14
C LYS A 88 -23.40 -12.18 39.89
N ASN A 89 -22.21 -12.57 39.46
CA ASN A 89 -21.82 -13.93 39.10
C ASN A 89 -20.44 -14.27 39.67
N THR A 90 -20.20 -15.57 39.79
CA THR A 90 -18.88 -16.12 40.09
C THR A 90 -18.58 -17.23 39.10
N LEU A 91 -17.45 -17.12 38.39
CA LEU A 91 -16.90 -18.12 37.49
C LEU A 91 -15.71 -18.80 38.15
N GLU A 92 -15.71 -20.13 38.20
CA GLU A 92 -14.54 -20.92 38.57
C GLU A 92 -13.79 -21.38 37.30
N VAL A 93 -12.55 -20.93 37.16
CA VAL A 93 -11.60 -21.32 36.10
C VAL A 93 -10.69 -22.41 36.66
N LYS A 94 -10.68 -23.57 36.01
CA LYS A 94 -9.91 -24.75 36.43
C LYS A 94 -8.88 -25.10 35.37
N VAL A 95 -7.70 -25.52 35.81
CA VAL A 95 -6.67 -26.04 34.92
C VAL A 95 -6.35 -27.49 35.25
N ALA A 96 -6.11 -28.31 34.23
CA ALA A 96 -5.45 -29.59 34.41
C ALA A 96 -3.97 -29.38 34.79
N GLN A 97 -3.34 -30.38 35.40
CA GLN A 97 -1.90 -30.36 35.63
C GLN A 97 -1.15 -30.25 34.29
N ASN A 98 -0.11 -29.42 34.21
CA ASN A 98 0.82 -29.41 33.09
C ASN A 98 1.91 -30.46 33.31
N THR A 99 1.96 -31.47 32.44
CA THR A 99 2.99 -32.52 32.45
C THR A 99 4.04 -32.30 31.34
N GLY A 100 3.90 -31.22 30.56
CA GLY A 100 4.80 -30.86 29.47
C GLY A 100 6.11 -30.24 29.96
N LYS A 101 7.10 -30.22 29.07
CA LYS A 101 8.42 -29.58 29.30
C LYS A 101 8.44 -28.08 28.99
N GLU A 102 7.30 -27.54 28.57
CA GLU A 102 7.11 -26.13 28.23
C GLU A 102 5.91 -25.58 28.99
N GLY A 103 5.96 -24.28 29.32
CA GLY A 103 4.80 -23.54 29.81
C GLY A 103 3.72 -23.44 28.74
N ARG A 104 2.48 -23.24 29.17
CA ARG A 104 1.31 -23.14 28.29
C ARG A 104 0.40 -21.99 28.71
N ALA A 105 -0.24 -21.37 27.73
CA ALA A 105 -1.20 -20.30 27.94
C ALA A 105 -2.46 -20.51 27.12
N ALA A 106 -3.58 -19.97 27.59
CA ALA A 106 -4.87 -19.99 26.89
C ALA A 106 -5.65 -18.72 27.19
N THR A 107 -6.45 -18.27 26.23
CA THR A 107 -7.34 -17.11 26.37
C THR A 107 -8.79 -17.55 26.39
N PHE A 108 -9.60 -16.91 27.23
CA PHE A 108 -11.04 -17.05 27.18
C PHE A 108 -11.74 -15.70 27.30
N ASN A 109 -12.92 -15.60 26.70
CA ASN A 109 -13.75 -14.40 26.76
C ASN A 109 -14.99 -14.64 27.62
N LEU A 110 -15.31 -13.70 28.50
CA LEU A 110 -16.67 -13.52 29.01
C LEU A 110 -17.47 -12.72 27.98
N VAL A 111 -18.58 -13.29 27.51
CA VAL A 111 -19.38 -12.69 26.43
C VAL A 111 -20.79 -12.44 26.89
N SER A 112 -21.29 -11.21 26.75
CA SER A 112 -22.69 -10.84 26.97
C SER A 112 -23.17 -9.88 25.87
N GLY A 113 -24.06 -10.35 25.00
CA GLY A 113 -24.40 -9.61 23.76
C GLY A 113 -23.17 -9.40 22.90
N ASP A 114 -22.91 -8.14 22.53
CA ASP A 114 -21.73 -7.72 21.75
C ASP A 114 -20.49 -7.42 22.61
N GLN A 115 -20.63 -7.42 23.95
CA GLN A 115 -19.51 -7.14 24.85
C GLN A 115 -18.67 -8.39 25.12
N LYS A 116 -17.35 -8.22 25.08
CA LYS A 116 -16.36 -9.25 25.37
C LYS A 116 -15.32 -8.75 26.36
N VAL A 117 -15.01 -9.56 27.37
CA VAL A 117 -13.89 -9.33 28.30
C VAL A 117 -12.96 -10.53 28.26
N MET A 118 -11.75 -10.32 27.77
CA MET A 118 -10.73 -11.36 27.62
C MET A 118 -9.96 -11.58 28.93
N PHE A 119 -9.68 -12.83 29.22
CA PHE A 119 -8.81 -13.31 30.30
C PHE A 119 -7.74 -14.24 29.74
N THR A 120 -6.56 -14.20 30.35
CA THR A 120 -5.43 -15.09 30.01
C THR A 120 -5.18 -16.03 31.17
N VAL A 121 -5.04 -17.32 30.87
CA VAL A 121 -4.68 -18.40 31.79
C VAL A 121 -3.25 -18.82 31.46
N ARG A 122 -2.35 -18.82 32.45
CA ARG A 122 -0.96 -19.24 32.27
C ARG A 122 -0.57 -20.33 33.24
N GLN A 123 0.18 -21.31 32.75
CA GLN A 123 0.68 -22.43 33.55
C GLN A 123 2.13 -22.74 33.14
N PRO A 124 3.06 -22.93 34.09
CA PRO A 124 4.46 -23.21 33.78
C PRO A 124 4.64 -24.65 33.35
N GLU A 125 5.84 -25.00 32.90
CA GLU A 125 6.26 -26.39 32.66
C GLU A 125 6.17 -27.24 33.93
N PHE A 126 6.17 -28.57 33.77
CA PHE A 126 6.11 -29.51 34.88
C PHE A 126 7.27 -29.32 35.86
N GLY A 127 6.95 -29.02 37.12
CA GLY A 127 7.94 -28.75 38.17
C GLY A 127 8.57 -27.35 38.12
N GLY A 128 8.20 -26.53 37.14
CA GLY A 128 8.65 -25.15 37.00
C GLY A 128 7.78 -24.16 37.79
N THR A 129 8.28 -22.95 37.93
CA THR A 129 7.49 -21.80 38.38
C THR A 129 7.20 -20.94 37.16
N LEU A 130 6.02 -20.31 37.10
CA LEU A 130 5.85 -19.25 36.11
C LEU A 130 6.98 -18.25 36.33
N PRO A 131 7.64 -17.72 35.27
CA PRO A 131 8.42 -16.51 35.45
C PRO A 131 7.50 -15.53 36.18
N ASP A 132 7.97 -14.93 37.27
CA ASP A 132 7.16 -14.05 38.10
C ASP A 132 6.61 -12.94 37.21
N ILE A 133 5.40 -13.14 36.69
CA ILE A 133 4.60 -12.05 36.16
C ILE A 133 3.87 -11.55 37.39
N VAL A 134 4.66 -10.82 38.18
CA VAL A 134 4.13 -9.88 39.15
C VAL A 134 3.19 -9.03 38.32
N GLY A 135 1.87 -9.25 38.45
CA GLY A 135 0.93 -8.14 38.31
C GLY A 135 1.50 -7.04 39.18
N GLY A 136 2.07 -6.04 38.52
CA GLY A 136 3.27 -5.31 38.94
C GLY A 136 3.26 -4.90 40.40
N GLU A 137 4.45 -4.79 41.00
CA GLU A 137 4.69 -4.17 42.31
C GLU A 137 3.54 -3.22 42.70
N THR A 138 2.70 -3.59 43.66
CA THR A 138 1.55 -2.74 43.96
C THR A 138 2.04 -1.40 44.53
N GLY A 139 1.50 -0.30 44.03
CA GLY A 139 1.86 1.04 44.49
C GLY A 139 1.95 2.10 43.40
N THR A 140 2.09 3.33 43.89
CA THR A 140 2.26 4.53 43.07
C THR A 140 3.70 5.01 43.19
N ILE A 141 4.30 5.40 42.07
CA ILE A 141 5.62 6.02 42.02
C ILE A 141 5.47 7.49 42.40
N ASP A 142 6.34 7.98 43.27
CA ASP A 142 6.39 9.41 43.59
C ASP A 142 7.03 10.17 42.42
N PRO A 143 6.29 11.09 41.75
CA PRO A 143 6.82 11.93 40.68
C PRO A 143 8.15 12.61 40.97
N ALA A 144 8.40 13.00 42.23
CA ALA A 144 9.63 13.67 42.63
C ALA A 144 10.89 12.79 42.48
N THR A 145 10.71 11.48 42.30
CA THR A 145 11.81 10.52 42.11
C THR A 145 12.12 10.20 40.66
N ILE A 146 11.31 10.70 39.71
CA ILE A 146 11.45 10.44 38.29
C ILE A 146 12.23 11.62 37.66
N PRO A 147 13.44 11.39 37.13
CA PRO A 147 14.14 12.39 36.33
C PRO A 147 13.27 12.91 35.18
N ASP A 148 13.30 14.24 35.00
CA ASP A 148 12.57 14.96 33.96
C ASP A 148 11.05 14.73 33.97
N TYR A 149 10.44 14.33 35.09
CA TYR A 149 8.99 14.15 35.16
C TYR A 149 8.21 15.43 34.82
N ASP A 150 8.78 16.60 35.11
CA ASP A 150 8.24 17.89 34.70
C ASP A 150 8.20 18.08 33.17
N LYS A 151 9.00 17.31 32.43
CA LYS A 151 9.01 17.23 30.96
C LYS A 151 8.06 16.16 30.41
N PHE A 152 7.31 15.45 31.24
CA PHE A 152 6.29 14.50 30.79
C PHE A 152 4.92 15.15 30.67
N PHE A 153 4.32 15.08 29.48
CA PHE A 153 2.93 15.45 29.26
C PHE A 153 1.99 14.29 29.60
N ALA A 154 1.17 14.46 30.64
CA ALA A 154 0.17 13.47 31.05
C ALA A 154 -1.04 13.48 30.08
N ASN A 155 -0.95 12.66 29.04
CA ASN A 155 -1.98 12.57 27.99
C ASN A 155 -3.31 11.97 28.49
N SER A 156 -4.37 12.11 27.69
CA SER A 156 -5.73 11.68 28.01
C SER A 156 -5.90 10.16 28.18
N GLU A 157 -5.05 9.35 27.56
CA GLU A 157 -5.14 7.89 27.59
C GLU A 157 -4.51 7.30 28.86
N HIS A 158 -3.29 7.74 29.19
CA HIS A 158 -2.52 7.20 30.30
C HIS A 158 -2.56 8.09 31.54
N GLY A 159 -2.61 9.41 31.36
CA GLY A 159 -2.72 10.42 32.40
C GLY A 159 -1.80 10.17 33.60
N ARG A 160 -2.35 10.31 34.82
CA ARG A 160 -1.64 9.95 36.06
C ARG A 160 -1.50 8.44 36.25
N GLY A 161 -2.20 7.64 35.44
CA GLY A 161 -2.17 6.18 35.48
C GLY A 161 -0.76 5.62 35.25
N ILE A 162 0.07 6.35 34.51
CA ILE A 162 1.47 5.98 34.24
C ILE A 162 2.36 5.95 35.49
N LEU A 163 1.90 6.54 36.61
CA LEU A 163 2.59 6.46 37.91
C LEU A 163 2.27 5.19 38.69
N TYR A 164 1.23 4.44 38.31
CA TYR A 164 0.97 3.14 38.92
C TYR A 164 1.90 2.11 38.29
N LYS A 165 2.63 1.39 39.13
CA LYS A 165 3.63 0.40 38.68
C LYS A 165 3.01 -0.75 37.88
N GLY A 166 1.75 -1.08 38.16
CA GLY A 166 0.99 -2.14 37.48
C GLY A 166 0.34 -1.73 36.14
N SER A 167 0.39 -0.45 35.74
CA SER A 167 -0.16 0.00 34.46
C SER A 167 0.59 -0.59 33.27
N GLN A 168 -0.08 -0.76 32.13
CA GLN A 168 0.53 -1.30 30.90
C GLN A 168 1.81 -0.51 30.54
N PHE A 169 1.72 0.82 30.54
CA PHE A 169 2.87 1.71 30.47
C PHE A 169 3.04 2.43 31.79
N SER A 170 4.27 2.51 32.28
CA SER A 170 4.55 3.02 33.62
C SER A 170 5.96 3.56 33.76
N PHE A 171 6.16 4.56 34.60
CA PHE A 171 7.50 5.00 35.03
C PHE A 171 8.26 3.94 35.87
N ALA A 172 7.67 2.77 36.14
CA ALA A 172 8.40 1.61 36.64
C ALA A 172 9.23 0.92 35.54
N ARG A 173 8.85 1.11 34.27
CA ARG A 173 9.36 0.42 33.09
C ARG A 173 9.52 1.43 31.96
N TYR A 174 10.51 2.29 32.14
CA TYR A 174 10.81 3.34 31.18
C TYR A 174 12.30 3.61 31.09
N LYS A 175 12.68 4.26 30.00
CA LYS A 175 13.97 4.91 29.83
C LYS A 175 13.76 6.21 29.08
N SER A 176 14.64 7.18 29.27
CA SER A 176 14.55 8.47 28.59
C SER A 176 15.89 8.91 28.01
N SER A 177 15.80 9.73 26.97
CA SER A 177 16.89 10.49 26.37
C SER A 177 16.61 11.99 26.54
N GLU A 178 17.28 12.87 25.78
CA GLU A 178 17.08 14.32 25.89
C GLU A 178 15.66 14.70 25.47
N HIS A 179 15.15 14.10 24.39
CA HIS A 179 13.89 14.50 23.75
C HIS A 179 12.80 13.42 23.82
N PHE A 180 13.08 12.22 24.32
CA PHE A 180 12.10 11.12 24.36
C PHE A 180 11.97 10.44 25.73
N PHE A 181 10.76 9.96 26.01
CA PHE A 181 10.48 8.87 26.93
C PHE A 181 10.12 7.61 26.15
N VAL A 182 10.69 6.46 26.51
CA VAL A 182 10.27 5.14 26.04
C VAL A 182 9.68 4.38 27.21
N PHE A 183 8.43 3.95 27.08
CA PHE A 183 7.74 3.07 28.01
C PHE A 183 7.53 1.70 27.37
N TRP A 184 7.55 0.63 28.15
CA TRP A 184 7.28 -0.72 27.62
C TRP A 184 6.32 -1.52 28.49
N ALA A 185 5.62 -2.43 27.82
CA ALA A 185 4.65 -3.32 28.44
C ALA A 185 5.31 -4.24 29.51
N PRO A 186 4.60 -4.60 30.61
CA PRO A 186 5.16 -5.38 31.70
C PRO A 186 5.72 -6.75 31.30
N GLU A 187 5.27 -7.32 30.19
CA GLU A 187 5.70 -8.60 29.64
C GLU A 187 7.19 -8.63 29.26
N PHE A 188 7.82 -7.46 29.01
CA PHE A 188 9.26 -7.36 28.78
C PHE A 188 10.09 -7.43 30.07
N GLY A 189 9.46 -7.33 31.24
CA GLY A 189 10.16 -7.19 32.54
C GLY A 189 10.93 -5.87 32.65
N ASP A 190 12.04 -5.86 33.38
CA ASP A 190 12.83 -4.65 33.64
C ASP A 190 13.75 -4.26 32.49
N ASN A 191 14.02 -5.19 31.56
CA ASN A 191 14.94 -4.96 30.45
C ASN A 191 14.39 -5.63 29.18
N PRO A 192 13.86 -4.85 28.22
CA PRO A 192 13.36 -5.37 26.94
C PRO A 192 14.42 -6.10 26.09
N ASN A 193 15.71 -5.90 26.34
CA ASN A 193 16.80 -6.65 25.68
C ASN A 193 17.35 -7.79 26.57
N GLY A 194 16.71 -8.08 27.70
CA GLY A 194 17.16 -9.03 28.68
C GLY A 194 17.14 -10.49 28.19
N PRO A 195 17.97 -11.37 28.77
CA PRO A 195 18.00 -12.78 28.39
C PRO A 195 16.68 -13.52 28.69
N THR A 196 15.86 -12.97 29.59
CA THR A 196 14.52 -13.47 29.97
C THR A 196 13.45 -13.16 28.93
N VAL A 197 13.69 -12.21 28.02
CA VAL A 197 12.79 -11.87 26.92
C VAL A 197 13.10 -12.81 25.74
N PRO A 198 12.09 -13.44 25.11
CA PRO A 198 12.28 -14.23 23.89
C PRO A 198 13.01 -13.43 22.81
N ALA A 199 13.93 -14.05 22.07
CA ALA A 199 14.79 -13.33 21.12
C ALA A 199 14.02 -12.47 20.10
N ALA A 200 12.93 -13.01 19.54
CA ALA A 200 12.06 -12.28 18.60
C ALA A 200 11.32 -11.08 19.22
N MET A 201 11.24 -11.03 20.55
CA MET A 201 10.62 -9.93 21.29
C MET A 201 11.65 -8.94 21.84
N ARG A 202 12.95 -9.19 21.72
CA ARG A 202 13.95 -8.28 22.33
C ARG A 202 13.97 -6.92 21.64
N VAL A 203 14.12 -5.85 22.41
CA VAL A 203 14.36 -4.51 21.86
C VAL A 203 15.48 -3.86 22.64
N ASP A 204 16.51 -3.41 21.93
CA ASP A 204 17.57 -2.61 22.52
C ASP A 204 17.08 -1.16 22.66
N ILE A 205 16.68 -0.79 23.89
CA ILE A 205 16.15 0.54 24.19
C ILE A 205 17.23 1.62 24.08
N ASP A 206 18.52 1.28 24.29
CA ASP A 206 19.61 2.24 24.10
C ASP A 206 19.80 2.56 22.62
N ASP A 207 19.79 1.56 21.74
CA ASP A 207 19.85 1.76 20.30
C ASP A 207 18.62 2.56 19.80
N LEU A 208 17.41 2.20 20.27
CA LEU A 208 16.18 2.91 19.93
C LEU A 208 16.25 4.39 20.31
N LEU A 209 16.65 4.71 21.55
CA LEU A 209 16.78 6.10 22.00
C LEU A 209 17.86 6.85 21.21
N ALA A 210 19.02 6.24 20.97
CA ALA A 210 20.09 6.86 20.18
C ALA A 210 19.64 7.18 18.75
N LYS A 211 18.86 6.28 18.13
CA LYS A 211 18.26 6.50 16.81
C LYS A 211 17.17 7.56 16.84
N ALA A 212 16.30 7.54 17.86
CA ALA A 212 15.26 8.55 18.02
C ALA A 212 15.86 9.97 18.14
N GLU A 213 16.94 10.14 18.90
CA GLU A 213 17.68 11.41 19.00
C GLU A 213 18.29 11.84 17.66
N HIS A 214 18.83 10.91 16.89
CA HIS A 214 19.33 11.21 15.54
C HIS A 214 18.20 11.68 14.60
N PHE A 215 17.04 11.03 14.64
CA PHE A 215 15.88 11.42 13.84
C PHE A 215 15.28 12.74 14.31
N PHE A 216 15.34 13.04 15.62
CA PHE A 216 14.99 14.35 16.17
C PHE A 216 15.90 15.45 15.62
N ASP A 217 17.22 15.24 15.60
CA ASP A 217 18.19 16.17 14.99
C ASP A 217 17.87 16.42 13.52
N THR A 218 17.58 15.37 12.75
CA THR A 218 17.16 15.52 11.35
C THR A 218 15.91 16.38 11.23
N ASN A 219 14.86 16.11 12.03
CA ASN A 219 13.59 16.83 11.90
C ASN A 219 13.63 18.28 12.40
N ILE A 220 14.38 18.56 13.45
CA ILE A 220 14.49 19.91 14.02
C ILE A 220 15.59 20.70 13.33
N ASN A 221 16.84 20.22 13.38
CA ASN A 221 18.00 21.03 12.99
C ASN A 221 18.25 21.04 11.47
N LYS A 222 17.76 20.04 10.73
CA LYS A 222 17.88 20.03 9.26
C LYS A 222 16.58 20.42 8.58
N LEU A 223 15.44 19.88 9.01
CA LEU A 223 14.16 20.04 8.31
C LEU A 223 13.27 21.15 8.87
N HIS A 224 13.62 21.74 10.02
CA HIS A 224 12.93 22.89 10.62
C HIS A 224 11.42 22.64 10.83
N MET A 225 11.05 21.44 11.25
CA MET A 225 9.64 21.06 11.50
C MET A 225 9.04 21.73 12.75
N ALA A 226 9.88 22.20 13.68
CA ALA A 226 9.48 23.02 14.81
C ALA A 226 10.58 24.03 15.18
N THR A 227 10.21 25.09 15.89
CA THR A 227 11.14 26.14 16.37
C THR A 227 11.31 26.04 17.89
N LEU A 228 12.48 25.56 18.33
CA LEU A 228 12.82 25.40 19.75
C LEU A 228 13.56 26.64 20.30
N GLY A 229 13.51 26.82 21.62
CA GLY A 229 14.22 27.87 22.36
C GLY A 229 13.59 29.27 22.27
N GLU A 230 12.50 29.41 21.52
CA GLU A 230 11.78 30.67 21.33
C GLU A 230 10.39 30.67 21.97
N GLY A 231 10.00 29.60 22.69
CA GLY A 231 8.67 29.44 23.26
C GLY A 231 7.59 29.20 22.21
N LYS A 232 7.98 28.75 21.02
CA LYS A 232 7.10 28.50 19.86
C LYS A 232 6.75 27.04 19.66
N SER A 233 7.37 26.14 20.41
CA SER A 233 7.10 24.71 20.38
C SER A 233 6.80 24.18 21.78
N VAL A 234 5.89 23.22 21.88
CA VAL A 234 5.66 22.51 23.15
C VAL A 234 6.84 21.60 23.51
N LEU A 235 7.72 21.30 22.55
CA LEU A 235 8.95 20.56 22.77
C LEU A 235 9.97 21.34 23.63
N ASP A 236 9.78 22.66 23.83
CA ASP A 236 10.54 23.42 24.84
C ASP A 236 10.22 22.93 26.27
N ASP A 237 9.00 22.44 26.47
CA ASP A 237 8.46 22.04 27.76
C ASP A 237 8.39 20.53 27.95
N TYR A 238 8.19 19.75 26.88
CA TYR A 238 7.89 18.33 26.98
C TYR A 238 8.72 17.45 26.03
N LYS A 239 8.93 16.20 26.45
CA LYS A 239 9.55 15.15 25.62
C LYS A 239 8.48 14.36 24.86
N MET A 240 8.81 13.93 23.65
CA MET A 240 7.98 12.99 22.88
C MET A 240 7.93 11.62 23.55
N GLN A 241 6.91 10.83 23.22
CA GLN A 241 6.59 9.60 23.96
C GLN A 241 6.57 8.38 23.02
N ILE A 242 7.29 7.32 23.39
CA ILE A 242 7.37 6.07 22.62
C ILE A 242 6.82 4.95 23.50
N TYR A 243 5.90 4.15 22.95
CA TYR A 243 5.23 3.06 23.62
C TYR A 243 5.57 1.74 22.95
N LEU A 244 6.27 0.85 23.65
CA LEU A 244 6.67 -0.47 23.16
C LEU A 244 5.68 -1.54 23.61
N LEU A 245 4.89 -2.04 22.66
CA LEU A 245 3.88 -3.08 22.83
C LEU A 245 4.50 -4.48 22.77
N TYR A 246 4.02 -5.39 23.61
CA TYR A 246 4.43 -6.80 23.59
C TYR A 246 3.49 -7.60 22.67
N GLN A 247 3.83 -7.65 21.38
CA GLN A 247 3.15 -8.46 20.36
C GLN A 247 4.10 -8.80 19.22
N ASP A 248 3.81 -9.87 18.48
CA ASP A 248 4.56 -10.30 17.30
C ASP A 248 3.99 -9.78 15.96
N GLU A 249 2.71 -9.37 15.92
CA GLU A 249 2.11 -8.73 14.74
C GLU A 249 2.75 -7.36 14.48
N TRP A 250 3.14 -7.12 13.22
CA TRP A 250 3.82 -5.90 12.79
C TRP A 250 3.06 -4.65 13.22
N LEU A 251 3.73 -3.75 13.95
CA LEU A 251 3.17 -2.48 14.37
C LEU A 251 4.27 -1.43 14.51
N ALA A 252 4.10 -0.34 13.77
CA ALA A 252 4.75 0.93 13.98
C ALA A 252 3.76 2.01 13.56
N THR A 253 3.54 3.01 14.40
CA THR A 253 2.64 4.12 14.11
C THR A 253 3.14 5.37 14.82
N GLY A 254 3.33 6.44 14.06
CA GLY A 254 3.65 7.77 14.55
C GLY A 254 2.45 8.71 14.46
N SER A 255 2.20 9.47 15.52
CA SER A 255 1.19 10.52 15.59
C SER A 255 1.46 11.37 16.84
N GLY A 256 0.46 11.58 17.70
CA GLY A 256 0.60 12.30 18.96
C GLY A 256 -0.68 12.29 19.79
N TYR A 257 -0.58 12.88 20.98
CA TYR A 257 -1.66 12.97 21.95
C TYR A 257 -2.18 14.41 22.13
N ASP A 258 -3.51 14.52 22.24
CA ASP A 258 -4.26 15.69 22.72
C ASP A 258 -3.98 17.03 22.01
N ASP A 259 -3.59 16.98 20.73
CA ASP A 259 -3.07 18.10 19.97
C ASP A 259 -1.95 18.85 20.74
N MET A 260 -1.13 18.08 21.46
CA MET A 260 -0.08 18.57 22.35
C MET A 260 1.28 17.97 22.02
N ILE A 261 1.46 16.65 22.04
CA ILE A 261 2.80 16.05 21.98
C ILE A 261 2.88 14.91 20.97
N GLY A 262 3.93 14.91 20.14
CA GLY A 262 4.25 13.80 19.25
C GLY A 262 4.50 12.49 20.02
N ALA A 263 4.00 11.38 19.48
CA ALA A 263 4.13 10.06 20.07
C ALA A 263 4.23 8.94 19.03
N LEU A 264 4.78 7.80 19.46
CA LEU A 264 4.95 6.59 18.67
C LEU A 264 4.49 5.35 19.43
N TRP A 265 3.89 4.41 18.70
CA TRP A 265 3.54 3.07 19.19
C TRP A 265 4.25 2.05 18.30
N ILE A 266 5.01 1.15 18.91
CA ILE A 266 5.93 0.25 18.22
C ILE A 266 5.90 -1.13 18.85
N ASN A 267 6.35 -2.14 18.12
CA ASN A 267 6.59 -3.48 18.65
C ASN A 267 7.98 -4.00 18.23
N PRO A 268 8.44 -5.16 18.75
CA PRO A 268 9.79 -5.66 18.47
C PRO A 268 10.09 -5.89 16.98
N SER A 269 9.09 -6.27 16.18
CA SER A 269 9.27 -6.56 14.75
C SER A 269 9.74 -5.35 13.93
N THR A 270 9.52 -4.12 14.42
CA THR A 270 9.90 -2.87 13.76
C THR A 270 11.18 -2.25 14.34
N CYS A 271 11.77 -2.90 15.35
CA CYS A 271 12.95 -2.44 16.08
C CYS A 271 14.16 -3.40 15.98
N GLN A 272 14.10 -4.40 15.10
CA GLN A 272 15.17 -5.40 14.92
C GLN A 272 15.69 -5.44 13.46
N PRO A 273 16.57 -4.51 13.05
CA PRO A 273 17.10 -3.38 13.83
C PRO A 273 16.18 -2.15 13.78
N VAL A 274 16.47 -1.15 14.62
CA VAL A 274 15.86 0.18 14.51
C VAL A 274 16.36 0.85 13.22
N GLY A 275 15.44 1.08 12.29
CA GLY A 275 15.74 1.47 10.91
C GLY A 275 14.82 2.57 10.37
N SER A 276 14.71 2.61 9.04
CA SER A 276 13.90 3.60 8.32
C SER A 276 12.42 3.59 8.69
N THR A 277 11.86 2.44 9.09
CA THR A 277 10.49 2.37 9.63
C THR A 277 10.32 3.27 10.86
N ILE A 278 11.24 3.24 11.82
CA ILE A 278 11.16 4.10 13.00
C ILE A 278 11.41 5.57 12.63
N ALA A 279 12.30 5.83 11.67
CA ALA A 279 12.50 7.18 11.15
C ALA A 279 11.23 7.76 10.49
N HIS A 280 10.48 6.91 9.76
CA HIS A 280 9.19 7.25 9.15
C HIS A 280 8.16 7.62 10.21
N GLU A 281 7.98 6.77 11.22
CA GLU A 281 7.02 7.04 12.29
C GLU A 281 7.40 8.27 13.12
N ILE A 282 8.69 8.49 13.41
CA ILE A 282 9.12 9.73 14.07
C ILE A 282 8.80 10.94 13.18
N GLY A 283 8.96 10.78 11.86
CA GLY A 283 8.54 11.79 10.89
C GLY A 283 7.09 12.21 11.06
N HIS A 284 6.16 11.26 11.23
CA HIS A 284 4.75 11.56 11.54
C HIS A 284 4.55 12.26 12.88
N SER A 285 5.33 11.92 13.90
CA SER A 285 5.26 12.63 15.18
C SER A 285 5.63 14.11 15.05
N PHE A 286 6.59 14.45 14.18
CA PHE A 286 6.91 15.85 13.88
C PHE A 286 5.86 16.53 12.99
N GLN A 287 5.28 15.82 12.04
CA GLN A 287 4.15 16.34 11.25
C GLN A 287 2.97 16.69 12.18
N TYR A 288 2.65 15.82 13.13
CA TYR A 288 1.68 16.09 14.20
C TYR A 288 2.06 17.33 14.99
N GLN A 289 3.35 17.43 15.36
CA GLN A 289 3.86 18.50 16.21
C GLN A 289 3.68 19.88 15.58
N THR A 290 3.73 19.99 14.24
CA THR A 290 3.51 21.27 13.55
C THR A 290 2.16 21.90 13.89
N TYR A 291 1.10 21.08 13.97
CA TYR A 291 -0.23 21.55 14.34
C TYR A 291 -0.33 21.84 15.84
N ALA A 292 0.17 20.92 16.67
CA ALA A 292 0.14 21.08 18.12
C ALA A 292 0.86 22.38 18.55
N ASP A 293 2.02 22.68 17.99
CA ASP A 293 2.75 23.91 18.28
C ASP A 293 1.96 25.16 17.89
N ARG A 294 1.28 25.14 16.74
CA ARG A 294 0.46 26.26 16.30
C ARG A 294 -0.66 26.58 17.28
N VAL A 295 -1.36 25.56 17.76
CA VAL A 295 -2.46 25.70 18.71
C VAL A 295 -1.94 26.11 20.08
N GLN A 296 -0.96 25.38 20.60
CA GLN A 296 -0.56 25.49 22.01
C GLN A 296 0.38 26.66 22.28
N LYS A 297 1.18 27.08 21.28
CA LYS A 297 2.25 28.07 21.47
C LYS A 297 2.15 29.29 20.57
N GLN A 298 1.45 29.21 19.44
CA GLN A 298 1.44 30.27 18.42
C GLN A 298 0.07 30.95 18.25
N GLY A 299 -0.93 30.57 19.06
CA GLY A 299 -2.22 31.26 19.14
C GLY A 299 -3.20 30.93 18.02
N ALA A 300 -3.00 29.83 17.30
CA ALA A 300 -3.98 29.31 16.35
C ALA A 300 -5.17 28.68 17.07
N SER A 301 -6.34 28.68 16.42
CA SER A 301 -7.52 27.95 16.89
C SER A 301 -7.28 26.44 16.82
N ASN A 302 -7.83 25.68 17.77
CA ASN A 302 -7.87 24.22 17.66
C ASN A 302 -9.04 23.79 16.75
N ASP A 303 -8.84 23.86 15.43
CA ASP A 303 -9.86 23.60 14.39
C ASP A 303 -9.43 22.57 13.32
N HIS A 304 -8.24 21.99 13.47
CA HIS A 304 -7.62 21.03 12.54
C HIS A 304 -7.38 21.59 11.13
N GLN A 305 -7.30 22.92 10.96
CA GLN A 305 -7.13 23.58 9.65
C GLN A 305 -5.70 24.02 9.33
N SER A 306 -4.67 23.46 9.97
CA SER A 306 -3.26 23.73 9.64
C SER A 306 -2.40 22.47 9.78
N GLY A 307 -1.17 22.49 9.28
CA GLY A 307 -0.24 21.35 9.36
C GLY A 307 -0.76 20.12 8.62
N PHE A 308 -1.52 20.30 7.54
CA PHE A 308 -2.19 19.23 6.77
C PHE A 308 -2.96 18.20 7.64
N ARG A 309 -3.47 18.63 8.81
CA ARG A 309 -4.37 17.85 9.68
C ARG A 309 -5.81 17.76 9.15
N TYR A 310 -5.98 18.19 7.90
CA TYR A 310 -7.22 18.20 7.16
C TYR A 310 -7.04 17.38 5.88
N GLY A 311 -8.10 16.68 5.50
CA GLY A 311 -8.19 15.99 4.22
C GLY A 311 -8.50 16.95 3.08
N PHE A 312 -8.92 16.36 1.96
CA PHE A 312 -9.50 17.13 0.86
C PHE A 312 -10.79 17.84 1.32
N VAL A 313 -11.02 19.07 0.86
CA VAL A 313 -12.19 19.87 1.27
C VAL A 313 -13.49 19.13 1.01
N ASN A 314 -14.38 19.10 2.01
CA ASN A 314 -15.69 18.43 1.96
C ASN A 314 -15.63 16.90 1.83
N LEU A 315 -14.47 16.28 2.05
CA LEU A 315 -14.31 14.83 2.15
C LEU A 315 -13.57 14.49 3.44
N ASP A 316 -14.11 13.56 4.22
CA ASP A 316 -13.42 12.96 5.36
C ASP A 316 -12.40 11.94 4.82
N SER A 317 -11.33 12.46 4.24
CA SER A 317 -10.31 11.73 3.47
C SER A 317 -8.92 11.98 4.04
N GLY A 318 -7.98 11.06 3.79
CA GLY A 318 -6.60 11.22 4.22
C GLY A 318 -5.84 12.29 3.43
N CYS A 319 -4.63 12.63 3.88
CA CYS A 319 -3.71 13.49 3.16
C CYS A 319 -2.51 12.66 2.67
N ALA A 320 -2.37 12.43 1.36
CA ALA A 320 -1.26 11.65 0.82
C ALA A 320 0.11 12.27 1.16
N TYR A 321 0.18 13.60 1.27
CA TYR A 321 1.40 14.33 1.61
C TYR A 321 1.95 13.95 3.00
N TRP A 322 1.09 13.50 3.92
CA TRP A 322 1.46 12.97 5.24
C TRP A 322 2.42 11.78 5.11
N GLU A 323 2.03 10.79 4.31
CA GLU A 323 2.84 9.58 4.06
C GLU A 323 4.08 9.87 3.21
N GLN A 324 3.94 10.69 2.17
CA GLN A 324 5.04 11.05 1.28
C GLN A 324 6.18 11.71 2.06
N CYS A 325 5.81 12.61 2.97
CA CYS A 325 6.78 13.36 3.77
C CYS A 325 7.47 12.49 4.81
N ALA A 326 6.75 11.58 5.49
CA ALA A 326 7.36 10.70 6.47
C ALA A 326 8.37 9.76 5.81
N GLN A 327 8.03 9.25 4.62
CA GLN A 327 8.94 8.45 3.82
C GLN A 327 10.17 9.26 3.39
N TRP A 328 9.98 10.50 2.94
CA TRP A 328 11.06 11.40 2.55
C TRP A 328 11.97 11.78 3.73
N GLN A 329 11.39 12.02 4.91
CA GLN A 329 12.09 12.29 6.17
C GLN A 329 12.99 11.11 6.52
N ALA A 330 12.47 9.88 6.51
CA ALA A 330 13.27 8.68 6.74
C ALA A 330 14.44 8.56 5.74
N GLN A 331 14.21 8.91 4.48
CA GLN A 331 15.24 8.87 3.44
C GLN A 331 16.31 9.96 3.57
N ARG A 332 16.15 10.96 4.45
CA ARG A 332 17.26 11.86 4.79
C ARG A 332 18.35 11.13 5.57
N ASP A 333 17.97 10.13 6.35
CA ASP A 333 18.89 9.30 7.13
C ASP A 333 19.23 7.97 6.41
N TYR A 334 18.32 7.50 5.54
CA TYR A 334 18.47 6.27 4.73
C TYR A 334 18.33 6.54 3.21
N PRO A 335 19.22 7.35 2.59
CA PRO A 335 19.01 7.86 1.23
C PRO A 335 19.02 6.80 0.12
N VAL A 336 19.68 5.66 0.31
CA VAL A 336 19.67 4.53 -0.65
C VAL A 336 18.27 3.95 -0.83
N GLU A 337 17.40 4.04 0.18
CA GLU A 337 16.05 3.45 0.15
C GLU A 337 15.08 4.20 -0.77
N GLN A 338 15.44 5.41 -1.22
CA GLN A 338 14.76 6.09 -2.33
C GLN A 338 14.72 5.22 -3.60
N PHE A 339 15.70 4.32 -3.75
CA PHE A 339 15.85 3.50 -4.96
C PHE A 339 15.84 1.99 -4.69
N GLU A 340 16.29 1.55 -3.51
CA GLU A 340 16.36 0.12 -3.17
C GLU A 340 15.09 -0.44 -2.51
N SER A 341 14.19 0.43 -2.03
CA SER A 341 12.92 -0.02 -1.45
C SER A 341 11.88 -0.43 -2.51
N TYR A 342 10.89 -1.22 -2.09
CA TYR A 342 9.77 -1.61 -2.98
C TYR A 342 8.98 -0.39 -3.50
N ASN A 343 9.01 0.73 -2.76
CA ASN A 343 8.35 1.98 -3.14
C ASN A 343 8.89 2.54 -4.46
N TYR A 344 10.12 2.23 -4.85
CA TYR A 344 10.64 2.64 -6.17
C TYR A 344 9.89 1.98 -7.33
N SER A 345 9.52 0.71 -7.20
CA SER A 345 8.69 0.03 -8.20
C SER A 345 7.28 0.59 -8.24
N VAL A 346 6.71 0.94 -7.06
CA VAL A 346 5.43 1.64 -6.96
C VAL A 346 5.49 2.99 -7.66
N TRP A 347 6.57 3.75 -7.47
CA TRP A 347 6.81 5.02 -8.15
C TRP A 347 6.81 4.86 -9.67
N LEU A 348 7.56 3.90 -10.22
CA LEU A 348 7.59 3.66 -11.66
C LEU A 348 6.20 3.31 -12.22
N ALA A 349 5.41 2.55 -11.47
CA ALA A 349 4.05 2.18 -11.86
C ALA A 349 3.04 3.34 -11.77
N ASN A 350 3.33 4.40 -11.00
CA ASN A 350 2.34 5.41 -10.64
C ASN A 350 2.74 6.87 -10.91
N CYS A 351 3.98 7.19 -11.28
CA CYS A 351 4.44 8.57 -11.46
C CYS A 351 3.67 9.38 -12.53
N HIS A 352 2.94 8.70 -13.41
CA HIS A 352 2.02 9.32 -14.36
C HIS A 352 0.76 9.89 -13.67
N ARG A 353 0.39 9.40 -12.49
CA ARG A 353 -0.73 9.89 -11.68
C ARG A 353 -0.40 11.22 -10.98
N HIS A 354 -1.42 11.87 -10.42
CA HIS A 354 -1.23 13.10 -9.65
C HIS A 354 -0.22 12.92 -8.51
N PHE A 355 0.56 13.97 -8.20
CA PHE A 355 1.57 13.94 -7.13
C PHE A 355 1.00 13.43 -5.80
N HIS A 356 -0.20 13.90 -5.41
CA HIS A 356 -0.94 13.47 -4.22
C HIS A 356 -1.82 12.21 -4.39
N HIS A 357 -1.68 11.43 -5.47
CA HIS A 357 -2.54 10.26 -5.67
C HIS A 357 -2.23 9.17 -4.62
N GLU A 358 -3.29 8.66 -4.00
CA GLU A 358 -3.29 7.69 -2.90
C GLU A 358 -2.54 6.39 -3.21
N PHE A 359 -2.52 5.94 -4.47
CA PHE A 359 -1.86 4.69 -4.88
C PHE A 359 -0.34 4.77 -4.82
N GLN A 360 0.21 5.99 -4.75
CA GLN A 360 1.65 6.23 -4.61
C GLN A 360 2.01 7.07 -3.40
N ARG A 361 1.15 7.12 -2.38
CA ARG A 361 1.38 7.92 -1.16
C ARG A 361 2.70 7.60 -0.43
N TYR A 362 3.21 6.37 -0.52
CA TYR A 362 4.52 5.99 0.04
C TYR A 362 5.69 6.11 -0.97
N ALA A 363 5.41 6.47 -2.22
CA ALA A 363 6.38 6.43 -3.32
C ALA A 363 6.64 7.79 -3.99
N SER A 364 5.69 8.73 -3.86
CA SER A 364 5.74 10.07 -4.46
C SER A 364 6.44 11.08 -3.52
N TYR A 365 7.74 10.87 -3.27
CA TYR A 365 8.55 11.66 -2.33
C TYR A 365 9.64 12.52 -2.98
N TRP A 366 9.72 12.56 -4.31
CA TRP A 366 10.84 13.22 -5.00
C TRP A 366 10.70 14.74 -5.13
N LEU A 367 9.46 15.26 -5.16
CA LEU A 367 9.18 16.68 -5.38
C LEU A 367 9.71 17.55 -4.22
N GLN A 368 9.71 17.00 -3.01
CA GLN A 368 10.28 17.58 -1.81
C GLN A 368 11.77 17.89 -2.01
N SER A 369 12.55 16.95 -2.57
CA SER A 369 13.97 17.17 -2.89
C SER A 369 14.17 18.29 -3.93
N TYR A 370 13.28 18.40 -4.92
CA TYR A 370 13.33 19.47 -5.91
C TYR A 370 13.03 20.84 -5.29
N TRP A 371 12.02 20.94 -4.42
CA TRP A 371 11.72 22.18 -3.69
C TRP A 371 12.86 22.60 -2.76
N VAL A 372 13.48 21.63 -2.06
CA VAL A 372 14.64 21.87 -1.20
C VAL A 372 15.87 22.31 -2.00
N GLU A 373 16.15 21.70 -3.16
CA GLU A 373 17.22 22.16 -4.05
C GLU A 373 17.02 23.62 -4.46
N LYS A 374 15.76 24.01 -4.72
CA LYS A 374 15.43 25.32 -5.28
C LYS A 374 15.40 26.45 -4.24
N HIS A 375 14.84 26.18 -3.07
CA HIS A 375 14.53 27.22 -2.06
C HIS A 375 15.27 27.01 -0.72
N GLY A 376 16.11 25.97 -0.64
CA GLY A 376 16.77 25.57 0.59
C GLY A 376 15.90 24.67 1.46
N VAL A 377 16.52 24.03 2.46
CA VAL A 377 15.88 23.01 3.30
C VAL A 377 14.71 23.54 4.13
N GLU A 378 14.77 24.82 4.51
CA GLU A 378 13.69 25.56 5.19
C GLU A 378 12.36 25.51 4.43
N ALA A 379 12.40 25.33 3.10
CA ALA A 379 11.19 25.26 2.32
C ALA A 379 10.25 24.13 2.75
N TYR A 380 10.83 23.00 3.17
CA TYR A 380 10.09 21.85 3.64
C TYR A 380 9.29 22.18 4.93
N GLY A 381 9.98 22.65 5.98
CA GLY A 381 9.35 23.01 7.25
C GLY A 381 8.30 24.12 7.10
N ARG A 382 8.57 25.12 6.24
CA ARG A 382 7.61 26.22 5.96
C ARG A 382 6.33 25.75 5.27
N ILE A 383 6.41 24.79 4.33
CA ILE A 383 5.20 24.23 3.69
C ILE A 383 4.30 23.58 4.74
N TRP A 384 4.87 22.84 5.70
CA TRP A 384 4.09 22.25 6.80
C TRP A 384 3.54 23.31 7.74
N THR A 385 4.42 24.14 8.31
CA THR A 385 4.10 25.06 9.39
C THR A 385 3.24 26.25 8.94
N GLU A 386 3.29 26.66 7.67
CA GLU A 386 2.50 27.77 7.13
C GLU A 386 1.28 27.33 6.30
N SER A 387 0.99 26.02 6.20
CA SER A 387 -0.20 25.50 5.54
C SER A 387 -1.50 25.92 6.25
N HIS A 388 -2.57 26.04 5.48
CA HIS A 388 -3.92 26.21 6.01
C HIS A 388 -4.98 25.62 5.09
N ALA A 389 -6.06 25.07 5.65
CA ALA A 389 -7.17 24.59 4.85
C ALA A 389 -7.76 25.74 4.00
N PRO A 390 -8.09 25.54 2.72
CA PRO A 390 -8.16 24.26 2.00
C PRO A 390 -6.88 23.85 1.21
N GLU A 391 -5.72 24.44 1.47
CA GLU A 391 -4.51 24.22 0.66
C GLU A 391 -3.96 22.80 0.78
N ASP A 392 -3.66 22.15 -0.35
CA ASP A 392 -2.69 21.05 -0.36
C ASP A 392 -1.25 21.59 -0.45
N ALA A 393 -0.25 20.68 -0.49
CA ALA A 393 1.15 21.07 -0.47
C ALA A 393 1.57 21.88 -1.70
N ILE A 394 1.00 21.63 -2.88
CA ILE A 394 1.31 22.39 -4.10
C ILE A 394 0.68 23.78 -4.04
N MET A 395 -0.52 23.92 -3.48
CA MET A 395 -1.15 25.23 -3.23
C MET A 395 -0.32 26.05 -2.24
N THR A 396 0.05 25.43 -1.11
CA THR A 396 0.89 26.07 -0.10
C THR A 396 2.23 26.52 -0.70
N TYR A 397 2.88 25.64 -1.47
CA TYR A 397 4.11 25.97 -2.20
C TYR A 397 3.91 27.13 -3.19
N THR A 398 2.81 27.11 -3.95
CA THR A 398 2.48 28.15 -4.93
C THR A 398 2.35 29.52 -4.27
N ARG A 399 1.66 29.58 -3.13
CA ARG A 399 1.55 30.80 -2.33
C ARG A 399 2.90 31.28 -1.82
N LEU A 400 3.64 30.40 -1.16
CA LEU A 400 4.88 30.76 -0.46
C LEU A 400 6.02 31.14 -1.40
N TYR A 401 6.17 30.45 -2.54
CA TYR A 401 7.35 30.54 -3.38
C TYR A 401 7.08 31.10 -4.78
N ASN A 402 5.83 31.05 -5.25
CA ASN A 402 5.45 31.56 -6.57
C ASN A 402 4.52 32.78 -6.52
N GLY A 403 4.15 33.25 -5.32
CA GLY A 403 3.31 34.43 -5.12
C GLY A 403 1.88 34.23 -5.62
N ASP A 404 1.31 33.07 -5.30
CA ASP A 404 -0.03 32.62 -5.73
C ASP A 404 -0.19 32.44 -7.26
N ASP A 405 0.91 32.45 -8.00
CA ASP A 405 0.93 32.30 -9.45
C ASP A 405 1.15 30.83 -9.86
N TYR A 406 0.05 30.09 -10.03
CA TYR A 406 0.10 28.70 -10.48
C TYR A 406 0.74 28.55 -11.87
N ALA A 407 0.71 29.58 -12.72
CA ALA A 407 1.35 29.52 -14.03
C ALA A 407 2.88 29.39 -13.90
N LYS A 408 3.48 29.93 -12.84
CA LYS A 408 4.89 29.66 -12.50
C LYS A 408 5.06 28.25 -11.94
N THR A 409 4.21 27.84 -11.00
CA THR A 409 4.27 26.50 -10.39
C THR A 409 4.24 25.40 -11.46
N ARG A 410 3.38 25.50 -12.48
CA ARG A 410 3.35 24.51 -13.57
C ARG A 410 4.60 24.48 -14.45
N GLU A 411 5.35 25.58 -14.58
CA GLU A 411 6.66 25.54 -15.25
C GLU A 411 7.67 24.78 -14.39
N GLU A 412 7.61 24.96 -13.06
CA GLU A 412 8.50 24.29 -12.12
C GLU A 412 8.20 22.81 -11.96
N LEU A 413 6.91 22.42 -11.96
CA LEU A 413 6.49 21.02 -11.96
C LEU A 413 6.95 20.30 -13.23
N PHE A 414 7.01 20.99 -14.37
CA PHE A 414 7.54 20.39 -15.59
C PHE A 414 9.06 20.29 -15.59
N ASP A 415 9.77 21.30 -15.08
CA ASP A 415 11.22 21.19 -14.88
C ASP A 415 11.57 20.01 -13.95
N TYR A 416 10.78 19.82 -12.88
CA TYR A 416 10.85 18.65 -12.03
C TYR A 416 10.64 17.34 -12.82
N ALA A 417 9.59 17.24 -13.64
CA ALA A 417 9.35 16.05 -14.47
C ALA A 417 10.52 15.76 -15.43
N MET A 418 11.11 16.80 -16.04
CA MET A 418 12.29 16.69 -16.90
C MET A 418 13.52 16.19 -16.14
N ARG A 419 13.74 16.66 -14.91
CA ARG A 419 14.83 16.17 -14.04
C ARG A 419 14.64 14.72 -13.65
N MET A 420 13.41 14.32 -13.33
CA MET A 420 13.09 12.95 -12.93
C MET A 420 13.33 11.91 -14.04
N ALA A 421 13.43 12.31 -15.31
CA ALA A 421 13.84 11.42 -16.39
C ALA A 421 15.21 10.77 -16.16
N THR A 422 16.10 11.40 -15.39
CA THR A 422 17.41 10.85 -15.00
C THR A 422 17.73 11.00 -13.51
N TYR A 423 16.72 11.36 -12.70
CA TYR A 423 16.85 11.71 -11.28
C TYR A 423 17.85 12.87 -11.03
N ASP A 424 17.78 13.91 -11.87
CA ASP A 424 18.69 15.06 -11.88
C ASP A 424 18.37 16.12 -10.82
N ILE A 425 18.31 15.70 -9.57
CA ILE A 425 18.10 16.56 -8.40
C ILE A 425 19.29 16.36 -7.47
N LYS A 426 19.85 17.43 -6.92
CA LYS A 426 20.94 17.36 -5.93
C LYS A 426 20.58 16.41 -4.79
N ASP A 427 21.57 15.69 -4.28
CA ASP A 427 21.49 14.66 -3.23
C ASP A 427 20.68 13.40 -3.62
N VAL A 428 19.75 13.49 -4.58
CA VAL A 428 19.10 12.33 -5.21
C VAL A 428 20.01 11.68 -6.26
N ARG A 429 20.64 12.52 -7.10
CA ARG A 429 21.48 12.11 -8.22
C ARG A 429 22.62 11.18 -7.81
N ASP A 430 23.15 11.37 -6.60
CA ASP A 430 24.28 10.60 -6.08
C ASP A 430 23.95 9.12 -5.86
N TYR A 431 22.66 8.78 -5.75
CA TYR A 431 22.16 7.42 -5.58
C TYR A 431 21.51 6.85 -6.86
N ALA A 432 21.41 7.65 -7.92
CA ALA A 432 20.64 7.28 -9.11
C ALA A 432 21.39 6.34 -10.08
N ALA A 433 22.67 6.03 -9.84
CA ALA A 433 23.45 5.21 -10.75
C ALA A 433 22.83 3.81 -10.92
N GLY A 434 22.54 3.42 -12.18
CA GLY A 434 21.89 2.13 -12.48
C GLY A 434 20.35 2.17 -12.42
N TYR A 435 19.76 3.35 -12.18
CA TYR A 435 18.32 3.56 -12.18
C TYR A 435 17.82 4.30 -13.44
N GLN A 436 18.72 4.80 -14.29
CA GLN A 436 18.36 5.38 -15.59
C GLN A 436 17.75 4.33 -16.52
N GLY A 437 16.84 4.77 -17.40
CA GLY A 437 16.21 3.89 -18.39
C GLY A 437 15.17 2.91 -17.84
N ARG A 438 14.80 3.01 -16.56
CA ARG A 438 13.80 2.13 -15.93
C ARG A 438 12.35 2.52 -16.20
N TYR A 439 12.09 3.77 -16.59
CA TYR A 439 10.76 4.18 -17.03
C TYR A 439 10.33 3.46 -18.32
N ASN A 440 9.02 3.26 -18.46
CA ASN A 440 8.38 2.78 -19.67
C ASN A 440 6.99 3.38 -19.75
N THR A 441 6.63 3.98 -20.88
CA THR A 441 5.29 4.50 -21.12
C THR A 441 4.59 3.58 -22.10
N HIS A 442 3.39 3.12 -21.75
CA HIS A 442 2.59 2.28 -22.62
C HIS A 442 1.90 3.12 -23.70
N PHE A 443 2.08 2.68 -24.94
CA PHE A 443 1.45 3.28 -26.12
C PHE A 443 0.76 2.20 -26.94
N VAL A 444 -0.30 2.60 -27.63
CA VAL A 444 -1.03 1.80 -28.60
C VAL A 444 -1.18 2.61 -29.88
N LYS A 445 -1.04 1.97 -31.05
CA LYS A 445 -1.31 2.68 -32.31
C LYS A 445 -2.81 2.86 -32.50
N ASN A 446 -3.21 4.10 -32.76
CA ASN A 446 -4.59 4.41 -33.15
C ASN A 446 -4.79 4.25 -34.67
N ASP A 447 -6.02 4.44 -35.13
CA ASP A 447 -6.39 4.30 -36.55
C ASP A 447 -5.69 5.28 -37.50
N LYS A 448 -5.09 6.35 -36.95
CA LYS A 448 -4.28 7.33 -37.70
C LYS A 448 -2.80 6.91 -37.78
N GLY A 449 -2.42 5.81 -37.14
CA GLY A 449 -1.04 5.34 -37.05
C GLY A 449 -0.18 6.11 -36.04
N GLU A 450 -0.79 6.95 -35.20
CA GLU A 450 -0.11 7.68 -34.13
C GLU A 450 0.03 6.79 -32.88
N TYR A 451 1.08 7.01 -32.09
CA TYR A 451 1.23 6.41 -30.76
C TYR A 451 0.33 7.15 -29.79
N GLN A 452 -0.81 6.56 -29.44
CA GLN A 452 -1.73 7.06 -28.43
C GLN A 452 -1.38 6.44 -27.07
N VAL A 453 -1.28 7.26 -26.02
CA VAL A 453 -0.94 6.78 -24.67
C VAL A 453 -2.01 5.81 -24.17
N ALA A 454 -1.63 4.68 -23.56
CA ALA A 454 -2.61 3.75 -23.01
C ALA A 454 -3.28 4.32 -21.75
N TYR A 455 -4.45 3.79 -21.37
CA TYR A 455 -5.18 4.25 -20.18
C TYR A 455 -4.35 4.15 -18.88
N ASP A 456 -3.65 3.03 -18.70
CA ASP A 456 -2.83 2.72 -17.51
C ASP A 456 -1.57 3.58 -17.32
N ASN A 457 -1.24 4.43 -18.31
CA ASN A 457 -0.16 5.41 -18.23
C ASN A 457 -0.62 6.80 -18.67
N CYS A 458 -1.93 7.07 -18.72
CA CYS A 458 -2.43 8.38 -19.07
C CYS A 458 -2.12 9.37 -17.93
N PRO A 459 -1.38 10.47 -18.18
CA PRO A 459 -1.00 11.37 -17.10
C PRO A 459 -2.21 11.98 -16.40
N GLY A 460 -2.19 12.00 -15.07
CA GLY A 460 -3.08 12.81 -14.24
C GLY A 460 -2.65 14.27 -14.21
N ALA A 461 -3.42 15.12 -13.52
CA ALA A 461 -2.96 16.49 -13.25
C ALA A 461 -1.63 16.44 -12.48
N THR A 462 -0.63 17.22 -12.87
CA THR A 462 0.75 17.22 -12.33
C THR A 462 1.61 15.97 -12.62
N GLY A 463 1.00 14.82 -12.90
CA GLY A 463 1.68 13.58 -13.23
C GLY A 463 2.32 13.58 -14.61
N PHE A 464 3.31 12.71 -14.82
CA PHE A 464 4.09 12.70 -16.06
C PHE A 464 4.56 11.31 -16.50
N ASN A 465 4.80 11.20 -17.80
CA ASN A 465 5.43 10.07 -18.45
C ASN A 465 6.87 10.40 -18.80
N VAL A 466 7.75 9.41 -18.67
CA VAL A 466 9.11 9.43 -19.24
C VAL A 466 9.22 8.27 -20.23
N THR A 467 9.27 8.60 -21.51
CA THR A 467 9.26 7.64 -22.61
C THR A 467 10.65 7.50 -23.22
N PRO A 468 11.34 6.35 -23.08
CA PRO A 468 12.62 6.11 -23.72
C PRO A 468 12.51 6.03 -25.25
N LEU A 469 13.46 6.66 -25.94
CA LEU A 469 13.53 6.76 -27.39
C LEU A 469 14.81 6.11 -27.94
N VAL A 470 14.77 5.69 -29.20
CA VAL A 470 15.95 5.20 -29.92
C VAL A 470 16.93 6.35 -30.12
N VAL A 471 18.17 6.21 -29.64
CA VAL A 471 19.19 7.23 -29.86
C VAL A 471 19.70 7.17 -31.31
N PRO A 472 19.66 8.28 -32.08
CA PRO A 472 20.27 8.33 -33.40
C PRO A 472 21.79 8.13 -33.31
N SER A 473 22.36 7.25 -34.15
CA SER A 473 23.75 6.77 -34.03
C SER A 473 24.84 7.85 -34.07
N GLU A 474 24.58 9.01 -34.68
CA GLU A 474 25.51 10.15 -34.76
C GLU A 474 24.98 11.40 -34.03
N GLY A 475 23.95 11.25 -33.19
CA GLY A 475 23.12 12.36 -32.75
C GLY A 475 22.26 12.92 -33.89
N GLY A 476 21.84 14.17 -33.77
CA GLY A 476 21.08 14.87 -34.82
C GLY A 476 19.67 15.28 -34.40
N THR A 477 18.89 15.81 -35.34
CA THR A 477 17.57 16.37 -35.05
C THR A 477 16.51 15.29 -34.95
N VAL A 478 15.86 15.22 -33.80
CA VAL A 478 14.63 14.46 -33.58
C VAL A 478 13.46 15.44 -33.43
N LYS A 479 12.25 14.96 -33.68
CA LYS A 479 11.03 15.77 -33.54
C LYS A 479 9.86 14.93 -33.05
N VAL A 480 9.05 15.53 -32.18
CA VAL A 480 7.74 15.02 -31.80
C VAL A 480 6.67 15.91 -32.41
N ASN A 481 5.68 15.31 -33.09
CA ASN A 481 4.42 15.97 -33.37
C ASN A 481 3.42 15.50 -32.32
N PHE A 482 2.88 16.44 -31.55
CA PHE A 482 2.06 16.20 -30.37
C PHE A 482 0.61 16.57 -30.64
N ARG A 483 -0.30 15.72 -30.16
CA ARG A 483 -1.74 15.93 -30.22
C ARG A 483 -2.40 15.56 -28.89
N GLY A 484 -2.83 16.57 -28.14
CA GLY A 484 -3.68 16.41 -26.96
C GLY A 484 -5.03 15.83 -27.37
N LEU A 485 -5.53 14.90 -26.58
CA LEU A 485 -6.85 14.29 -26.73
C LEU A 485 -7.77 14.84 -25.64
N GLY A 486 -9.07 14.92 -25.90
CA GLY A 486 -10.03 15.41 -24.91
C GLY A 486 -10.28 14.43 -23.75
N TYR A 487 -10.78 14.95 -22.62
CA TYR A 487 -11.39 14.11 -21.58
C TYR A 487 -12.49 13.22 -22.16
N GLY A 488 -12.58 11.97 -21.72
CA GLY A 488 -13.59 11.04 -22.21
C GLY A 488 -13.42 10.57 -23.65
N GLU A 489 -12.32 10.90 -24.33
CA GLU A 489 -12.08 10.40 -25.68
C GLU A 489 -11.88 8.88 -25.71
N PRO A 490 -12.28 8.21 -26.81
CA PRO A 490 -12.11 6.76 -26.95
C PRO A 490 -10.65 6.33 -26.84
N LEU A 491 -10.42 5.20 -26.19
CA LEU A 491 -9.13 4.53 -26.23
C LEU A 491 -8.88 3.98 -27.65
N ALA A 492 -7.60 3.79 -28.00
CA ALA A 492 -7.26 3.06 -29.21
C ALA A 492 -7.83 1.63 -29.12
N ALA A 493 -8.30 1.07 -30.24
CA ALA A 493 -9.03 -0.21 -30.24
C ALA A 493 -8.25 -1.39 -29.63
N LYS A 494 -6.92 -1.32 -29.64
CA LYS A 494 -6.02 -2.34 -29.09
C LYS A 494 -5.53 -2.02 -27.67
N ASP A 495 -6.06 -0.98 -27.04
CA ASP A 495 -5.80 -0.72 -25.63
C ASP A 495 -6.47 -1.81 -24.78
N LYS A 496 -5.67 -2.47 -23.95
CA LYS A 496 -6.07 -3.59 -23.08
C LYS A 496 -5.91 -3.28 -21.60
N SER A 497 -5.61 -2.03 -21.25
CA SER A 497 -5.43 -1.57 -19.88
C SER A 497 -6.65 -1.92 -19.01
N ASN A 498 -6.41 -1.99 -17.71
CA ASN A 498 -7.46 -2.15 -16.71
C ASN A 498 -7.70 -0.80 -16.01
N ILE A 499 -8.91 -0.67 -15.46
CA ILE A 499 -9.10 0.13 -14.26
C ILE A 499 -8.62 -0.76 -13.10
N GLU A 500 -7.79 -0.24 -12.21
CA GLU A 500 -7.14 -0.96 -11.11
C GLU A 500 -7.47 -0.33 -9.74
N ASP A 501 -7.35 -1.11 -8.67
CA ASP A 501 -7.26 -0.53 -7.31
C ASP A 501 -5.81 -0.20 -6.93
N GLY A 502 -5.61 0.39 -5.75
CA GLY A 502 -4.28 0.75 -5.25
C GLY A 502 -3.32 -0.41 -5.01
N ASP A 503 -3.82 -1.65 -5.03
CA ASP A 503 -3.01 -2.87 -4.98
C ASP A 503 -2.69 -3.41 -6.39
N GLY A 504 -3.12 -2.72 -7.46
CA GLY A 504 -2.93 -3.12 -8.86
C GLY A 504 -3.91 -4.21 -9.33
N ASN A 505 -4.99 -4.48 -8.59
CA ASN A 505 -5.97 -5.49 -9.00
C ASN A 505 -6.98 -4.90 -9.98
N PRO A 506 -7.29 -5.58 -11.09
CA PRO A 506 -8.26 -5.10 -12.07
C PRO A 506 -9.68 -5.00 -11.48
N LYS A 507 -10.32 -3.85 -11.67
CA LYS A 507 -11.72 -3.53 -11.31
C LYS A 507 -12.63 -3.38 -12.51
N GLY A 508 -12.08 -3.11 -13.69
CA GLY A 508 -12.86 -2.93 -14.89
C GLY A 508 -12.01 -2.79 -16.14
N LYS A 509 -12.68 -2.70 -17.29
CA LYS A 509 -12.05 -2.43 -18.59
C LYS A 509 -12.56 -1.08 -19.11
N PRO A 510 -11.68 -0.07 -19.25
CA PRO A 510 -12.07 1.22 -19.79
C PRO A 510 -12.27 1.12 -21.31
N SER A 511 -13.16 1.93 -21.85
CA SER A 511 -13.34 2.10 -23.32
C SER A 511 -13.03 3.52 -23.78
N LYS A 512 -12.79 4.42 -22.82
CA LYS A 512 -12.45 5.83 -22.98
C LYS A 512 -11.59 6.26 -21.80
N TYR A 513 -10.85 7.35 -21.97
CA TYR A 513 -10.22 8.02 -20.82
C TYR A 513 -11.28 8.56 -19.86
N ASN A 514 -10.86 8.89 -18.64
CA ASN A 514 -11.75 9.50 -17.66
C ASN A 514 -12.29 10.85 -18.19
N ALA A 515 -13.55 11.11 -17.90
CA ALA A 515 -14.24 12.34 -18.32
C ALA A 515 -14.15 13.47 -17.28
N ALA A 516 -13.46 13.22 -16.16
CA ALA A 516 -13.29 14.17 -15.07
C ALA A 516 -12.30 15.27 -15.44
N GLY A 517 -12.58 16.51 -15.04
CA GLY A 517 -11.65 17.64 -15.15
C GLY A 517 -12.10 18.84 -16.00
N GLY A 518 -13.13 18.68 -16.83
CA GLY A 518 -13.75 19.78 -17.58
C GLY A 518 -12.90 20.30 -18.75
N ALA A 519 -13.41 20.20 -19.98
CA ALA A 519 -12.65 20.41 -21.22
C ALA A 519 -11.87 21.74 -21.30
N SER A 520 -12.31 22.80 -20.63
CA SER A 520 -11.64 24.10 -20.64
C SER A 520 -10.34 24.17 -19.82
N ASN A 521 -10.04 23.17 -18.98
CA ASN A 521 -8.87 23.18 -18.10
C ASN A 521 -7.71 22.28 -18.60
N MET A 522 -7.80 21.71 -19.80
CA MET A 522 -6.77 20.83 -20.34
C MET A 522 -5.49 21.57 -20.73
N GLY A 523 -4.34 20.98 -20.42
CA GLY A 523 -3.03 21.50 -20.82
C GLY A 523 -1.95 20.43 -20.73
N TRP A 524 -0.93 20.57 -21.57
CA TRP A 524 0.19 19.63 -21.65
C TRP A 524 1.51 20.36 -21.70
N ARG A 525 2.54 19.70 -21.17
CA ARG A 525 3.93 20.10 -21.37
C ARG A 525 4.74 18.91 -21.84
N TYR A 526 5.62 19.14 -22.80
CA TYR A 526 6.46 18.07 -23.33
C TYR A 526 7.84 18.58 -23.74
N GLY A 527 8.84 17.71 -23.61
CA GLY A 527 10.24 18.05 -23.80
C GLY A 527 11.13 16.82 -23.88
N PHE A 528 12.31 16.98 -24.48
CA PHE A 528 13.32 15.93 -24.60
C PHE A 528 14.42 16.09 -23.55
N VAL A 529 14.92 14.94 -23.09
CA VAL A 529 16.08 14.84 -22.20
C VAL A 529 17.08 13.90 -22.83
N ALA A 530 18.34 14.34 -22.95
CA ALA A 530 19.46 13.50 -23.35
C ALA A 530 20.48 13.36 -22.22
N LEU A 531 20.96 12.15 -21.99
CA LEU A 531 22.03 11.83 -21.05
C LEU A 531 23.23 11.28 -21.81
N ASN A 532 24.41 11.86 -21.58
CA ASN A 532 25.70 11.37 -22.05
C ASN A 532 26.66 11.34 -20.86
N GLY A 533 26.95 10.14 -20.35
CA GLY A 533 27.66 9.98 -19.08
C GLY A 533 26.94 10.72 -17.95
N ASN A 534 27.57 11.76 -17.39
CA ASN A 534 26.96 12.61 -16.37
C ASN A 534 26.40 13.95 -16.90
N THR A 535 26.44 14.19 -18.21
CA THR A 535 25.93 15.43 -18.80
C THR A 535 24.48 15.27 -19.23
N ARG A 536 23.60 16.10 -18.68
CA ARG A 536 22.18 16.17 -19.05
C ARG A 536 21.95 17.36 -19.98
N THR A 537 21.20 17.16 -21.06
CA THR A 537 20.76 18.23 -21.95
C THR A 537 19.24 18.19 -22.06
N TYR A 538 18.61 19.35 -21.88
CA TYR A 538 17.16 19.53 -21.90
C TYR A 538 16.75 20.34 -23.12
N SER A 539 15.66 19.98 -23.78
CA SER A 539 15.08 20.79 -24.85
C SER A 539 14.32 22.01 -24.32
N GLU A 540 13.83 22.84 -25.23
CA GLU A 540 12.72 23.76 -24.94
C GLU A 540 11.44 23.00 -24.58
N VAL A 541 10.45 23.71 -24.03
CA VAL A 541 9.17 23.16 -23.58
C VAL A 541 8.08 23.40 -24.63
N GLY A 542 7.51 22.32 -25.16
CA GLY A 542 6.27 22.37 -25.94
C GLY A 542 5.05 22.52 -25.03
N LYS A 543 4.08 23.35 -25.46
CA LYS A 543 2.89 23.72 -24.66
C LYS A 543 1.56 23.58 -25.42
N ASN A 544 1.62 23.50 -26.75
CA ASN A 544 0.42 23.47 -27.59
C ASN A 544 -0.18 22.06 -27.60
N ALA A 545 -1.51 21.99 -27.48
CA ALA A 545 -2.28 20.75 -27.59
C ALA A 545 -2.08 20.10 -28.98
N ASP A 546 -2.07 20.88 -30.06
CA ASP A 546 -1.63 20.44 -31.38
C ASP A 546 -0.35 21.19 -31.71
N GLY A 547 0.80 20.51 -31.63
CA GLY A 547 2.09 21.16 -31.74
C GLY A 547 3.20 20.27 -32.26
N SER A 548 4.38 20.85 -32.44
CA SER A 548 5.58 20.11 -32.78
C SER A 548 6.79 20.70 -32.08
N LEU A 549 7.68 19.84 -31.59
CA LEU A 549 8.92 20.23 -30.92
C LEU A 549 10.09 19.45 -31.51
N SER A 550 11.14 20.16 -31.91
CA SER A 550 12.40 19.58 -32.39
C SER A 550 13.50 19.70 -31.35
N PHE A 551 14.40 18.73 -31.32
CA PHE A 551 15.55 18.71 -30.42
C PHE A 551 16.78 18.18 -31.15
N ASN A 552 17.91 18.86 -31.00
CA ASN A 552 19.16 18.40 -31.57
C ASN A 552 19.90 17.54 -30.53
N VAL A 553 19.84 16.23 -30.72
CA VAL A 553 20.45 15.23 -29.83
C VAL A 553 21.98 15.36 -29.88
N PRO A 554 22.65 15.58 -28.74
CA PRO A 554 24.10 15.62 -28.68
C PRO A 554 24.74 14.29 -29.14
N ALA A 555 25.87 14.37 -29.83
CA ALA A 555 26.65 13.18 -30.17
C ALA A 555 27.11 12.43 -28.91
N GLY A 556 27.11 11.09 -28.96
CA GLY A 556 27.47 10.24 -27.83
C GLY A 556 26.40 10.13 -26.75
N THR A 557 25.16 10.58 -27.02
CA THR A 557 24.02 10.34 -26.11
C THR A 557 23.86 8.84 -25.85
N GLU A 558 23.69 8.47 -24.58
CA GLU A 558 23.47 7.10 -24.12
C GLU A 558 21.98 6.83 -23.90
N HIS A 559 21.25 7.83 -23.40
CA HIS A 559 19.81 7.77 -23.21
C HIS A 559 19.13 9.01 -23.78
N LEU A 560 18.06 8.81 -24.55
CA LEU A 560 17.17 9.85 -25.04
C LEU A 560 15.75 9.55 -24.55
N MET A 561 15.08 10.54 -23.97
CA MET A 561 13.73 10.40 -23.44
C MET A 561 12.85 11.57 -23.89
N LEU A 562 11.57 11.29 -24.13
CA LEU A 562 10.50 12.28 -24.21
C LEU A 562 9.75 12.29 -22.88
N VAL A 563 9.59 13.47 -22.27
CA VAL A 563 8.79 13.68 -21.07
C VAL A 563 7.50 14.36 -21.47
N VAL A 564 6.36 13.88 -20.95
CA VAL A 564 5.04 14.48 -21.16
C VAL A 564 4.31 14.58 -19.83
N GLN A 565 3.83 15.76 -19.46
CA GLN A 565 3.10 16.01 -18.21
C GLN A 565 1.68 16.49 -18.48
N GLY A 566 0.72 15.99 -17.69
CA GLY A 566 -0.60 16.61 -17.56
C GLY A 566 -0.48 17.92 -16.79
N SER A 567 -0.67 19.05 -17.46
CA SER A 567 -0.38 20.39 -16.93
C SER A 567 -1.61 21.29 -17.12
N PRO A 568 -2.67 21.14 -16.30
CA PRO A 568 -3.87 21.96 -16.44
C PRO A 568 -3.56 23.46 -16.30
N GLU A 569 -4.39 24.30 -16.90
CA GLU A 569 -4.22 25.77 -16.86
C GLU A 569 -4.56 26.35 -15.48
N THR A 570 -5.49 25.73 -14.76
CA THR A 570 -5.80 26.00 -13.35
C THR A 570 -5.53 24.77 -12.51
N TYR A 571 -5.02 24.98 -11.29
CA TYR A 571 -4.63 23.88 -10.42
C TYR A 571 -5.81 22.99 -10.06
N MET A 572 -5.56 21.68 -9.99
CA MET A 572 -6.55 20.67 -9.66
C MET A 572 -6.01 19.87 -8.48
N SER A 573 -6.57 20.08 -7.30
CA SER A 573 -6.29 19.24 -6.15
C SER A 573 -6.82 17.82 -6.40
N HIS A 574 -6.22 16.85 -5.71
CA HIS A 574 -6.53 15.43 -5.81
C HIS A 574 -7.11 14.94 -4.47
N ALA A 575 -8.26 14.27 -4.52
CA ALA A 575 -8.90 13.69 -3.34
C ALA A 575 -8.35 12.28 -3.10
N TRP A 576 -8.31 11.86 -1.84
CA TRP A 576 -8.08 10.45 -1.52
C TRP A 576 -9.45 9.78 -1.36
N ASP A 577 -9.89 9.05 -2.38
CA ASP A 577 -11.18 8.36 -2.39
C ASP A 577 -11.12 6.90 -2.88
N GLU A 578 -9.93 6.43 -3.27
CA GLU A 578 -9.67 5.08 -3.78
C GLU A 578 -10.42 4.75 -5.09
N ASP A 579 -10.78 5.78 -5.87
CA ASP A 579 -11.51 5.64 -7.15
C ASP A 579 -10.84 6.42 -8.30
N GLU A 580 -9.89 5.76 -8.98
CA GLU A 580 -9.20 6.37 -10.12
C GLU A 580 -10.12 6.69 -11.31
N THR A 581 -11.37 6.21 -11.35
CA THR A 581 -12.27 6.46 -12.49
C THR A 581 -12.81 7.88 -12.53
N ASN A 582 -12.74 8.58 -11.38
CA ASN A 582 -13.14 9.97 -11.25
C ASN A 582 -11.94 10.93 -11.34
N ASP A 583 -10.73 10.41 -11.55
CA ASP A 583 -9.52 11.23 -11.66
C ASP A 583 -9.37 11.87 -13.04
N PRO A 584 -8.95 13.15 -13.12
CA PRO A 584 -8.66 13.79 -14.39
C PRO A 584 -7.49 13.13 -15.13
N GLN A 585 -7.71 12.75 -16.38
CA GLN A 585 -6.70 12.17 -17.27
C GLN A 585 -6.39 13.13 -18.44
N PHE A 586 -5.11 13.29 -18.80
CA PHE A 586 -4.62 14.20 -19.83
C PHE A 586 -4.08 13.42 -21.04
N PRO A 587 -4.94 12.75 -21.82
CA PRO A 587 -4.53 11.86 -22.88
C PRO A 587 -3.88 12.60 -24.04
N TYR A 588 -3.01 11.89 -24.76
CA TYR A 588 -2.30 12.44 -25.91
C TYR A 588 -1.92 11.35 -26.91
N ALA A 589 -1.65 11.78 -28.14
CA ALA A 589 -1.07 10.98 -29.21
C ALA A 589 0.14 11.69 -29.81
N ILE A 590 1.12 10.91 -30.28
CA ILE A 590 2.35 11.44 -30.88
C ILE A 590 2.73 10.71 -32.18
N THR A 591 3.47 11.42 -33.02
CA THR A 591 4.37 10.82 -34.02
C THR A 591 5.77 11.34 -33.82
N LEU A 592 6.76 10.54 -34.25
CA LEU A 592 8.18 10.85 -34.08
C LEU A 592 8.86 10.90 -35.46
N GLU A 593 9.77 11.86 -35.62
CA GLU A 593 10.65 11.97 -36.78
C GLU A 593 12.11 11.94 -36.32
N GLY A 594 12.97 11.22 -37.05
CA GLY A 594 14.39 11.07 -36.70
C GLY A 594 14.67 10.16 -35.51
N THR A 595 13.64 9.58 -34.88
CA THR A 595 13.70 8.63 -33.76
C THR A 595 12.45 7.75 -33.75
N ASP A 596 12.44 6.72 -32.93
CA ASP A 596 11.25 5.93 -32.61
C ASP A 596 11.20 5.62 -31.10
N LEU A 597 10.11 5.01 -30.63
CA LEU A 597 9.99 4.51 -29.27
C LEU A 597 10.94 3.33 -29.04
N LEU A 598 11.75 3.37 -27.99
CA LEU A 598 12.76 2.32 -27.74
C LEU A 598 12.13 0.98 -27.31
N LYS A 599 11.04 1.03 -26.55
CA LYS A 599 10.41 -0.14 -25.90
C LYS A 599 9.03 -0.49 -26.49
N TYR A 600 8.70 0.02 -27.67
CA TYR A 600 7.38 -0.20 -28.26
C TYR A 600 7.28 -1.56 -28.95
N THR A 601 6.23 -2.30 -28.58
CA THR A 601 5.77 -3.49 -29.30
C THR A 601 4.28 -3.32 -29.55
N GLU A 602 3.85 -3.50 -30.80
CA GLU A 602 2.44 -3.47 -31.14
C GLU A 602 1.71 -4.59 -30.37
N PRO A 603 0.62 -4.29 -29.61
CA PRO A 603 -0.16 -5.31 -28.94
C PRO A 603 -0.65 -6.36 -29.95
N ALA A 604 -0.44 -7.64 -29.60
CA ALA A 604 -0.85 -8.73 -30.46
C ALA A 604 -2.38 -8.86 -30.49
N GLU A 605 -2.93 -9.23 -31.64
CA GLU A 605 -4.38 -9.30 -31.84
C GLU A 605 -4.77 -10.69 -32.37
N ALA A 606 -5.74 -11.32 -31.68
CA ALA A 606 -6.32 -12.56 -32.14
C ALA A 606 -7.54 -12.32 -33.03
N LYS A 607 -7.69 -13.16 -34.06
CA LYS A 607 -8.90 -13.21 -34.88
C LYS A 607 -9.79 -14.34 -34.44
N PHE A 608 -11.05 -14.03 -34.14
CA PHE A 608 -12.04 -14.99 -33.65
C PHE A 608 -13.09 -15.32 -34.71
N SER A 609 -13.49 -16.59 -34.76
CA SER A 609 -14.55 -17.10 -35.62
C SER A 609 -15.21 -18.31 -34.98
N GLU A 610 -16.51 -18.52 -35.18
CA GLU A 610 -17.16 -19.77 -34.78
C GLU A 610 -17.04 -20.82 -35.88
N LYS A 611 -16.75 -22.06 -35.48
CA LYS A 611 -16.68 -23.22 -36.37
C LYS A 611 -17.22 -24.44 -35.64
N ASP A 612 -18.21 -25.11 -36.23
CA ASP A 612 -18.81 -26.35 -35.70
C ASP A 612 -19.32 -26.21 -34.25
N GLY A 613 -19.79 -25.02 -33.86
CA GLY A 613 -20.28 -24.72 -32.50
C GLY A 613 -19.17 -24.40 -31.47
N GLU A 614 -17.92 -24.44 -31.89
CA GLU A 614 -16.76 -24.04 -31.10
C GLU A 614 -16.28 -22.64 -31.49
N LEU A 615 -15.76 -21.89 -30.53
CA LEU A 615 -15.04 -20.64 -30.84
C LEU A 615 -13.60 -21.00 -31.24
N VAL A 616 -13.10 -20.41 -32.32
CA VAL A 616 -11.72 -20.56 -32.77
C VAL A 616 -11.07 -19.18 -32.79
N GLY A 617 -9.99 -19.02 -32.03
CA GLY A 617 -9.14 -17.83 -32.04
C GLY A 617 -7.80 -18.12 -32.70
N ASN A 618 -7.25 -17.17 -33.44
CA ASN A 618 -5.95 -17.30 -34.08
C ASN A 618 -5.09 -16.06 -33.78
N LEU A 619 -3.99 -16.26 -33.07
CA LEU A 619 -2.98 -15.27 -32.74
C LEU A 619 -1.70 -15.58 -33.51
N SER A 620 -1.09 -14.57 -34.15
CA SER A 620 0.18 -14.73 -34.86
C SER A 620 1.20 -13.74 -34.32
N LEU A 621 2.36 -14.26 -33.92
CA LEU A 621 3.43 -13.51 -33.28
C LEU A 621 4.70 -13.62 -34.12
N SER A 622 5.42 -12.51 -34.26
CA SER A 622 6.77 -12.49 -34.84
C SER A 622 7.78 -12.59 -33.71
N ILE A 623 8.58 -13.66 -33.69
CA ILE A 623 9.54 -13.93 -32.63
C ILE A 623 10.94 -13.73 -33.18
N ASN A 624 11.76 -12.90 -32.54
CA ASN A 624 13.17 -12.79 -32.91
C ASN A 624 13.89 -14.07 -32.50
N SER A 625 14.48 -14.80 -33.45
CA SER A 625 15.19 -16.05 -33.15
C SER A 625 16.47 -15.85 -32.33
N SER A 626 17.04 -14.64 -32.32
CA SER A 626 18.20 -14.31 -31.48
C SER A 626 17.82 -13.86 -30.06
N ASP A 627 16.53 -13.69 -29.77
CA ASP A 627 16.07 -13.23 -28.45
C ASP A 627 16.24 -14.33 -27.40
N THR A 628 16.88 -14.00 -26.29
CA THR A 628 17.16 -14.92 -25.19
C THR A 628 16.09 -14.90 -24.10
N GLU A 629 15.12 -13.99 -24.15
CA GLU A 629 14.06 -13.90 -23.15
C GLU A 629 13.17 -15.15 -23.14
N TRP A 630 12.75 -15.58 -21.95
CA TRP A 630 11.91 -16.79 -21.79
C TRP A 630 10.46 -16.53 -22.13
N ILE A 631 9.96 -15.33 -21.84
CA ILE A 631 8.59 -14.91 -22.18
C ILE A 631 8.68 -14.07 -23.45
N ALA A 632 8.07 -14.56 -24.52
CA ALA A 632 8.04 -13.88 -25.81
C ALA A 632 6.88 -12.88 -25.91
N ALA A 633 5.75 -13.17 -25.26
CA ALA A 633 4.58 -12.30 -25.20
C ALA A 633 3.66 -12.67 -24.03
N THR A 634 2.75 -11.77 -23.69
CA THR A 634 1.59 -12.06 -22.85
C THR A 634 0.31 -11.77 -23.63
N TYR A 635 -0.75 -12.55 -23.40
CA TYR A 635 -2.05 -12.34 -24.06
C TYR A 635 -3.22 -12.64 -23.11
N ASP A 636 -4.12 -11.68 -22.93
CA ASP A 636 -5.35 -11.86 -22.13
C ASP A 636 -6.48 -12.38 -23.01
N ILE A 637 -6.99 -13.59 -22.73
CA ILE A 637 -8.11 -14.17 -23.49
C ILE A 637 -9.48 -13.68 -23.05
N ALA A 638 -9.58 -12.79 -22.05
CA ALA A 638 -10.83 -12.13 -21.69
C ALA A 638 -11.27 -11.07 -22.75
N GLU A 639 -11.09 -11.41 -24.03
CA GLU A 639 -11.57 -10.66 -25.17
C GLU A 639 -13.09 -10.76 -25.25
N LYS A 640 -13.73 -9.69 -25.75
CA LYS A 640 -15.19 -9.62 -25.86
C LYS A 640 -15.79 -10.85 -26.55
N ALA A 641 -15.16 -11.33 -27.64
CA ALA A 641 -15.64 -12.50 -28.37
C ALA A 641 -15.65 -13.79 -27.51
N VAL A 642 -14.66 -13.96 -26.64
CA VAL A 642 -14.55 -15.11 -25.75
C VAL A 642 -15.54 -14.99 -24.59
N CYS A 643 -15.65 -13.80 -24.00
CA CYS A 643 -16.66 -13.48 -22.98
C CYS A 643 -18.09 -13.73 -23.49
N ASP A 644 -18.44 -13.19 -24.66
CA ASP A 644 -19.74 -13.39 -25.30
C ASP A 644 -20.01 -14.88 -25.57
N TYR A 645 -19.01 -15.61 -26.08
CA TYR A 645 -19.14 -17.04 -26.39
C TYR A 645 -19.42 -17.87 -25.13
N PHE A 646 -18.67 -17.65 -24.04
CA PHE A 646 -18.94 -18.36 -22.78
C PHE A 646 -20.17 -17.84 -22.04
N GLY A 647 -20.59 -16.60 -22.28
CA GLY A 647 -21.66 -15.93 -21.54
C GLY A 647 -21.20 -15.47 -20.16
N LEU A 648 -19.93 -15.04 -20.06
CA LEU A 648 -19.29 -14.58 -18.83
C LEU A 648 -18.71 -13.19 -19.08
N ASP A 649 -18.78 -12.29 -18.10
CA ASP A 649 -17.94 -11.09 -18.13
C ASP A 649 -16.45 -11.46 -17.94
N ALA A 650 -15.55 -10.50 -18.18
CA ALA A 650 -14.10 -10.73 -18.14
C ALA A 650 -13.61 -11.27 -16.77
N LEU A 651 -14.16 -10.74 -15.67
CA LEU A 651 -13.76 -11.14 -14.32
C LEU A 651 -14.30 -12.54 -13.98
N ALA A 652 -15.55 -12.82 -14.33
CA ALA A 652 -16.16 -14.13 -14.17
C ALA A 652 -15.44 -15.20 -15.01
N LEU A 653 -15.01 -14.85 -16.23
CA LEU A 653 -14.17 -15.70 -17.08
C LEU A 653 -12.84 -16.01 -16.40
N ALA A 654 -12.10 -15.00 -15.95
CA ALA A 654 -10.82 -15.18 -15.27
C ALA A 654 -10.96 -16.07 -14.01
N ASN A 655 -11.99 -15.85 -13.20
CA ASN A 655 -12.27 -16.63 -11.99
C ASN A 655 -12.81 -18.05 -12.24
N ALA A 656 -13.36 -18.30 -13.43
CA ALA A 656 -13.85 -19.61 -13.82
C ALA A 656 -12.73 -20.53 -14.29
N ILE A 657 -11.58 -19.98 -14.73
CA ILE A 657 -10.43 -20.77 -15.19
C ILE A 657 -9.82 -21.56 -14.03
N VAL A 658 -9.72 -22.87 -14.23
CA VAL A 658 -9.00 -23.77 -13.34
C VAL A 658 -7.53 -23.70 -13.72
N GLN A 659 -6.72 -23.26 -12.75
CA GLN A 659 -5.28 -23.20 -12.88
C GLN A 659 -4.72 -24.60 -13.20
N PRO A 660 -4.05 -24.82 -14.34
CA PRO A 660 -3.36 -26.07 -14.59
C PRO A 660 -2.27 -26.28 -13.55
N VAL A 661 -2.05 -27.53 -13.13
CA VAL A 661 -0.99 -27.89 -12.17
C VAL A 661 -0.13 -28.99 -12.78
N ASN A 662 1.19 -28.78 -12.82
CA ASN A 662 2.14 -29.75 -13.37
C ASN A 662 1.91 -31.15 -12.80
N GLY A 663 1.81 -32.16 -13.67
CA GLY A 663 1.64 -33.56 -13.29
C GLY A 663 0.26 -33.91 -12.74
N THR A 664 -0.69 -32.97 -12.73
CA THR A 664 -2.06 -33.19 -12.28
C THR A 664 -3.02 -33.21 -13.47
N LYS A 665 -3.62 -34.37 -13.72
CA LYS A 665 -4.57 -34.57 -14.82
C LYS A 665 -5.74 -33.59 -14.72
N GLN A 666 -6.01 -32.89 -15.81
CA GLN A 666 -7.14 -31.99 -15.99
C GLN A 666 -8.41 -32.77 -16.31
N GLU A 667 -9.50 -32.44 -15.62
CA GLU A 667 -10.82 -33.05 -15.81
C GLU A 667 -11.87 -31.95 -15.80
N ALA A 668 -12.90 -32.11 -16.64
CA ALA A 668 -13.99 -31.15 -16.75
C ALA A 668 -14.69 -30.94 -15.40
N GLN A 669 -14.98 -29.68 -15.08
CA GLN A 669 -15.55 -29.26 -13.80
C GLN A 669 -16.76 -28.36 -14.05
N GLU A 670 -17.88 -28.67 -13.41
CA GLU A 670 -19.12 -27.89 -13.50
C GLU A 670 -18.89 -26.45 -12.98
N GLY A 671 -19.36 -25.47 -13.75
CA GLY A 671 -19.17 -24.04 -13.48
C GLY A 671 -17.74 -23.53 -13.74
N LYS A 672 -16.86 -24.33 -14.32
CA LYS A 672 -15.43 -24.02 -14.49
C LYS A 672 -14.95 -24.17 -15.94
N ILE A 673 -13.90 -23.42 -16.26
CA ILE A 673 -13.17 -23.48 -17.54
C ILE A 673 -11.89 -24.29 -17.29
N VAL A 674 -11.80 -25.46 -17.88
CA VAL A 674 -10.63 -26.35 -17.75
C VAL A 674 -9.81 -26.29 -19.03
N VAL A 675 -8.49 -26.17 -18.88
CA VAL A 675 -7.59 -25.96 -20.02
C VAL A 675 -6.83 -27.22 -20.38
N PHE A 676 -6.82 -27.54 -21.66
CA PHE A 676 -6.10 -28.66 -22.27
C PHE A 676 -5.11 -28.12 -23.30
N ASN A 677 -4.12 -28.92 -23.70
CA ASN A 677 -3.38 -28.68 -24.94
C ASN A 677 -4.01 -29.48 -26.08
N GLY A 678 -4.23 -28.84 -27.23
CA GLY A 678 -4.57 -29.51 -28.48
C GLY A 678 -3.32 -30.07 -29.16
N GLU A 679 -3.28 -31.38 -29.33
CA GLU A 679 -2.19 -32.06 -30.04
C GLU A 679 -2.37 -31.91 -31.56
N SER A 680 -1.27 -32.08 -32.31
CA SER A 680 -1.22 -31.95 -33.77
C SER A 680 -2.10 -32.98 -34.50
N ASP A 681 -2.42 -34.10 -33.83
CA ASP A 681 -3.33 -35.14 -34.33
C ASP A 681 -4.81 -34.85 -34.03
N GLY A 682 -5.10 -33.75 -33.33
CA GLY A 682 -6.45 -33.34 -32.94
C GLY A 682 -6.91 -33.85 -31.58
N SER A 683 -6.12 -34.69 -30.90
CA SER A 683 -6.42 -35.12 -29.53
C SER A 683 -6.15 -34.01 -28.50
N LEU A 684 -6.61 -34.20 -27.25
CA LEU A 684 -6.37 -33.27 -26.15
C LEU A 684 -5.44 -33.90 -25.11
N SER A 685 -4.34 -33.22 -24.79
CA SER A 685 -3.52 -33.55 -23.63
C SER A 685 -4.11 -32.91 -22.37
N ALA A 686 -4.53 -33.78 -21.46
CA ALA A 686 -5.03 -33.41 -20.15
C ALA A 686 -3.92 -33.33 -19.08
N MET A 687 -2.65 -33.48 -19.44
CA MET A 687 -1.55 -33.48 -18.47
C MET A 687 -0.71 -32.21 -18.63
N PRO A 688 -0.85 -31.21 -17.74
CA PRO A 688 0.00 -30.04 -17.74
C PRO A 688 1.44 -30.45 -17.45
N THR A 689 2.39 -29.84 -18.17
CA THR A 689 3.81 -30.18 -18.11
C THR A 689 4.71 -29.00 -17.74
N ALA A 690 4.22 -27.76 -17.85
CA ALA A 690 4.85 -26.56 -17.29
C ALA A 690 4.32 -26.27 -15.88
N ASN A 691 4.79 -25.21 -15.20
CA ASN A 691 4.41 -24.96 -13.80
C ASN A 691 2.88 -24.83 -13.67
N VAL A 692 2.31 -23.98 -14.52
CA VAL A 692 0.86 -23.72 -14.60
C VAL A 692 0.36 -23.74 -16.05
N GLY A 693 0.80 -24.75 -16.81
CA GLY A 693 0.45 -24.89 -18.22
C GLY A 693 1.18 -26.03 -18.92
N TYR A 694 1.57 -25.82 -20.17
CA TYR A 694 2.09 -26.89 -21.03
C TYR A 694 3.40 -26.49 -21.70
N TRP A 695 4.42 -27.34 -21.52
CA TRP A 695 5.59 -27.40 -22.39
C TRP A 695 5.26 -28.18 -23.66
N LEU A 696 5.68 -27.65 -24.80
CA LEU A 696 5.35 -28.18 -26.12
C LEU A 696 6.61 -28.39 -26.95
N ASN A 697 6.63 -29.45 -27.77
CA ASN A 697 7.68 -29.66 -28.76
C ASN A 697 7.46 -28.78 -30.01
N LYS A 698 8.32 -28.91 -31.03
CA LYS A 698 8.21 -28.13 -32.28
C LYS A 698 6.92 -28.38 -33.09
N ASP A 699 6.25 -29.50 -32.89
CA ASP A 699 4.94 -29.79 -33.52
C ASP A 699 3.76 -29.16 -32.74
N GLY A 700 4.04 -28.59 -31.56
CA GLY A 700 3.05 -28.05 -30.63
C GLY A 700 2.38 -29.12 -29.75
N ASN A 701 3.03 -30.27 -29.59
CA ASN A 701 2.53 -31.39 -28.79
C ASN A 701 3.06 -31.34 -27.36
N ALA A 702 2.22 -31.68 -26.38
CA ALA A 702 2.59 -31.61 -24.97
C ALA A 702 3.70 -32.62 -24.64
N VAL A 703 4.79 -32.13 -24.06
CA VAL A 703 5.94 -32.93 -23.64
C VAL A 703 6.43 -32.49 -22.26
N ALA A 704 7.06 -33.41 -21.53
CA ALA A 704 7.70 -33.06 -20.26
C ALA A 704 9.02 -32.30 -20.50
N TRP A 705 9.46 -31.56 -19.48
CA TRP A 705 10.77 -30.91 -19.48
C TRP A 705 11.90 -31.91 -19.83
N GLY A 706 12.83 -31.48 -20.66
CA GLY A 706 13.94 -32.30 -21.16
C GLY A 706 13.60 -33.23 -22.33
N ASN A 707 12.32 -33.37 -22.72
CA ASN A 707 11.89 -34.28 -23.79
C ASN A 707 11.59 -33.56 -25.12
N GLY A 708 12.51 -32.71 -25.57
CA GLY A 708 12.37 -31.99 -26.84
C GLY A 708 11.36 -30.83 -26.83
N HIS A 709 11.07 -30.29 -25.65
CA HIS A 709 10.30 -29.05 -25.47
C HIS A 709 11.01 -27.86 -26.14
N ALA A 710 10.23 -26.93 -26.69
CA ALA A 710 10.71 -25.76 -27.41
C ALA A 710 9.98 -24.48 -27.00
N VAL A 711 8.64 -24.57 -26.84
CA VAL A 711 7.79 -23.45 -26.44
C VAL A 711 6.88 -23.86 -25.30
N TYR A 712 6.30 -22.89 -24.60
CA TYR A 712 5.30 -23.15 -23.57
C TYR A 712 4.26 -22.05 -23.52
N TYR A 713 3.11 -22.39 -22.92
CA TYR A 713 2.22 -21.39 -22.39
C TYR A 713 1.87 -21.72 -20.94
N GLU A 714 1.88 -20.70 -20.11
CA GLU A 714 1.46 -20.73 -18.70
C GLU A 714 0.27 -19.80 -18.52
N ILE A 715 -0.66 -20.18 -17.65
CA ILE A 715 -1.95 -19.51 -17.51
C ILE A 715 -2.03 -18.93 -16.11
N ASN A 716 -2.51 -17.70 -15.96
CA ASN A 716 -2.86 -17.10 -14.68
C ASN A 716 -4.17 -16.33 -14.83
N GLY A 717 -5.27 -16.89 -14.32
CA GLY A 717 -6.61 -16.41 -14.65
C GLY A 717 -6.84 -16.46 -16.17
N SER A 718 -7.21 -15.34 -16.78
CA SER A 718 -7.39 -15.21 -18.24
C SER A 718 -6.10 -14.85 -19.01
N VAL A 719 -4.99 -14.59 -18.33
CA VAL A 719 -3.74 -14.15 -18.95
C VAL A 719 -2.86 -15.35 -19.27
N LEU A 720 -2.41 -15.45 -20.52
CA LEU A 720 -1.38 -16.40 -20.95
C LEU A 720 -0.02 -15.72 -20.98
N SER A 721 0.95 -16.31 -20.31
CA SER A 721 2.37 -16.09 -20.57
C SER A 721 2.80 -17.03 -21.69
N LEU A 722 3.21 -16.46 -22.82
CA LEU A 722 3.59 -17.18 -24.03
C LEU A 722 5.11 -17.22 -24.11
N GLY A 723 5.69 -18.39 -23.88
CA GLY A 723 7.12 -18.52 -23.65
C GLY A 723 7.84 -19.44 -24.63
N LYS A 724 9.17 -19.39 -24.56
CA LYS A 724 10.12 -20.12 -25.41
C LYS A 724 11.36 -20.52 -24.63
N LEU A 725 12.02 -21.60 -25.05
CA LEU A 725 13.31 -22.04 -24.51
C LEU A 725 14.47 -21.15 -24.99
N GLY A 726 14.43 -19.86 -24.63
CA GLY A 726 15.38 -18.84 -25.06
C GLY A 726 15.63 -18.86 -26.57
N ALA A 727 16.89 -18.71 -26.98
CA ALA A 727 17.32 -18.77 -28.38
C ALA A 727 17.33 -20.21 -28.95
N GLU A 728 17.17 -21.25 -28.13
CA GLU A 728 17.17 -22.66 -28.56
C GLU A 728 15.80 -23.12 -29.09
N ALA A 729 14.75 -22.35 -28.81
CA ALA A 729 13.37 -22.68 -29.16
C ALA A 729 13.13 -22.85 -30.67
N GLY A 730 13.79 -22.05 -31.50
CA GLY A 730 13.59 -22.04 -32.95
C GLY A 730 14.59 -21.13 -33.66
N VAL A 731 14.85 -21.42 -34.94
CA VAL A 731 15.70 -20.59 -35.81
C VAL A 731 14.85 -19.76 -36.77
N ALA A 732 15.43 -18.70 -37.35
CA ALA A 732 14.75 -17.90 -38.36
C ALA A 732 14.13 -18.79 -39.48
N GLY A 733 12.83 -18.61 -39.73
CA GLY A 733 12.04 -19.42 -40.65
C GLY A 733 11.24 -20.56 -39.99
N ASP A 734 11.54 -20.95 -38.75
CA ASP A 734 10.73 -21.92 -38.01
C ASP A 734 9.33 -21.36 -37.73
N VAL A 735 8.32 -22.24 -37.78
CA VAL A 735 6.94 -21.94 -37.40
C VAL A 735 6.50 -22.97 -36.38
N ILE A 736 6.07 -22.52 -35.20
CA ILE A 736 5.58 -23.37 -34.12
C ILE A 736 4.20 -22.88 -33.70
N THR A 737 3.22 -23.79 -33.60
CA THR A 737 1.86 -23.44 -33.17
C THR A 737 1.50 -24.11 -31.85
N MET A 738 1.18 -23.30 -30.84
CA MET A 738 0.61 -23.73 -29.57
C MET A 738 -0.92 -23.74 -29.68
N ARG A 739 -1.58 -24.69 -29.02
CA ARG A 739 -3.03 -24.90 -29.19
C ARG A 739 -3.77 -25.05 -27.86
N PRO A 740 -3.74 -24.06 -26.95
CA PRO A 740 -4.59 -24.12 -25.76
C PRO A 740 -6.07 -24.29 -26.11
N VAL A 741 -6.74 -25.19 -25.39
CA VAL A 741 -8.17 -25.48 -25.55
C VAL A 741 -8.88 -25.27 -24.22
N PHE A 742 -9.79 -24.32 -24.17
CA PHE A 742 -10.56 -23.93 -22.99
C PHE A 742 -11.95 -24.57 -23.07
N VAL A 743 -12.29 -25.41 -22.10
CA VAL A 743 -13.56 -26.13 -22.04
C VAL A 743 -14.37 -25.64 -20.84
N TYR A 744 -15.44 -24.90 -21.11
CA TYR A 744 -16.37 -24.43 -20.09
C TYR A 744 -17.52 -25.44 -19.93
N THR A 745 -17.72 -25.95 -18.72
CA THR A 745 -18.85 -26.86 -18.42
C THR A 745 -19.86 -26.14 -17.55
N SER A 746 -21.11 -26.01 -18.02
CA SER A 746 -22.19 -25.33 -17.28
C SER A 746 -23.56 -25.88 -17.66
N GLY A 747 -24.38 -26.19 -16.65
CA GLY A 747 -25.68 -26.84 -16.81
C GLY A 747 -25.56 -28.22 -17.46
N GLY A 748 -24.45 -28.94 -17.24
CA GLY A 748 -24.17 -30.23 -17.87
C GLY A 748 -23.89 -30.15 -19.38
N LYS A 749 -23.67 -28.95 -19.94
CA LYS A 749 -23.27 -28.73 -21.34
C LYS A 749 -21.85 -28.18 -21.40
N THR A 750 -21.12 -28.51 -22.45
CA THR A 750 -19.77 -27.99 -22.69
C THR A 750 -19.76 -27.00 -23.85
N LYS A 751 -19.02 -25.90 -23.68
CA LYS A 751 -18.60 -24.98 -24.73
C LYS A 751 -17.09 -25.04 -24.86
N THR A 752 -16.57 -25.03 -26.08
CA THR A 752 -15.14 -25.18 -26.35
C THR A 752 -14.62 -23.96 -27.09
N PHE A 753 -13.56 -23.35 -26.56
CA PHE A 753 -12.77 -22.34 -27.25
C PHE A 753 -11.39 -22.93 -27.57
N ARG A 754 -11.06 -23.01 -28.86
CA ARG A 754 -9.73 -23.42 -29.36
C ARG A 754 -8.94 -22.20 -29.74
N PHE A 755 -7.74 -22.06 -29.19
CA PHE A 755 -6.89 -20.92 -29.46
C PHE A 755 -5.59 -21.36 -30.10
N ASN A 756 -5.39 -20.97 -31.36
CA ASN A 756 -4.17 -21.26 -32.12
C ASN A 756 -3.22 -20.07 -32.01
N ILE A 757 -2.05 -20.29 -31.41
CA ILE A 757 -1.02 -19.26 -31.23
C ILE A 757 0.19 -19.66 -32.05
N THR A 758 0.48 -18.91 -33.10
CA THR A 758 1.55 -19.23 -34.06
C THR A 758 2.74 -18.31 -33.86
N TYR A 759 3.88 -18.89 -33.52
CA TYR A 759 5.17 -18.21 -33.53
C TYR A 759 5.80 -18.32 -34.91
N ASN A 760 6.14 -17.18 -35.49
CA ASN A 760 6.93 -17.08 -36.71
C ASN A 760 8.32 -16.56 -36.32
N PHE A 761 9.31 -17.45 -36.31
CA PHE A 761 10.68 -17.09 -35.95
C PHE A 761 11.32 -16.30 -37.10
N LYS A 762 11.86 -15.13 -36.78
CA LYS A 762 12.52 -14.21 -37.72
C LYS A 762 14.01 -14.10 -37.47
#